data_AF-A0A8J3USV3-F1
#
_entry.id   AF-A0A8J3USV3-F1
#
_cell.length_a   1.000
_cell.length_b   1.000
_cell.length_c   1.000
_cell.angle_alpha   90.00
_cell.angle_beta   90.00
_cell.angle_gamma   90.00
#
_symmetry.space_group_name_H-M   'P 1'
#
loop_
_entity.id
_entity.type
_entity.pdbx_description
1 polymer ?
#
loop_
_entity_poly.entity_id
_entity_poly.type
_entity_poly.pdbx_seq_one_letter_code
_entity_poly.pdbx_strand_id
1 'polypeptide(L)'
;MTSSNSAQARGLVRRRVAAGATAAFLGLGVVATVGSLAAPASAAESATLTGIILGVGSNESQRTVTWYSSADTAQKVQLAPTAQVANGEFPADAPTFDATGAANIATSGGFNRHATITGLKEDTAYSYRVGSEGNWSPAYSFKTQDFEGNYDFLFFGDPQIGSSGDVAEDGAGFADTLNVALAANPNAELLVSGGDQVETANTETQWNAFLASDKLRQYPWAATIGNHDVGGKAYEQHFTTPNTDRTAPYYDNGNPAGTKSGGDYWYIYKDVLFIDLNSNSYNSANGGGDAAHIGFVTDVINKHGNEAKWKVLTYHHAIYSPADHAKDSDNKVRRVDFPTTFSKLGVDLVLQGHDHSYSRSYLIKNGEKANPDEQPGAADVYAGPGGVLYVTGNSASGSKYYDITKPDTTGTSGAGNGADPLNPDSYWYNSVQNQEHVRTYVKVQVRNDKLVVENVRSGTCAAPNSSVEKGNWCNNTTEGQPVGSLVDKVTVHPYNGDGQALQVNVPNVAPGEFGWTIDGYNGLVDLGTAKETNGDHFEASGKINPILVSDSRRSLAPWSISANVSDFKDADKTFSGANLGWTPYVLDGGAGATAAKPVASGYVDHGQGLSVSRGLGSAVQGHPRGGAKLGADLDLKIPDSVAKGGYRATLTVTALSS
;
A
#
# COMPACT_ATOMS: atom_id res chain seq x y z
N MET A 1 37.00 49.91 -32.48
CA MET A 1 37.52 51.13 -31.81
C MET A 1 37.46 50.82 -30.32
N THR A 2 38.48 50.72 -29.48
CA THR A 2 39.92 51.07 -29.42
C THR A 2 40.48 50.19 -28.27
N SER A 3 41.43 49.28 -28.50
CA SER A 3 42.86 49.32 -28.08
C SER A 3 43.10 49.86 -26.63
N SER A 4 43.84 49.22 -25.70
CA SER A 4 45.15 48.56 -25.83
C SER A 4 45.69 47.95 -24.51
N ASN A 5 46.44 46.84 -24.64
CA ASN A 5 47.70 46.39 -23.97
C ASN A 5 47.97 46.54 -22.46
N SER A 6 48.43 45.46 -21.80
CA SER A 6 49.88 45.14 -21.60
C SER A 6 50.10 43.89 -20.72
N ALA A 7 51.29 43.30 -20.84
CA ALA A 7 51.68 41.95 -20.41
C ALA A 7 52.86 41.94 -19.41
N GLN A 8 53.21 40.73 -18.94
CA GLN A 8 54.49 40.26 -18.32
C GLN A 8 54.72 40.57 -16.83
N ALA A 9 55.44 39.77 -15.99
CA ALA A 9 56.02 38.43 -16.05
C ALA A 9 56.62 38.05 -14.65
N ARG A 10 56.73 36.73 -14.39
CA ARG A 10 57.77 35.95 -13.65
C ARG A 10 58.32 36.38 -12.27
N GLY A 11 58.39 35.39 -11.36
CA GLY A 11 59.38 35.34 -10.27
C GLY A 11 59.34 34.04 -9.43
N LEU A 12 60.35 33.17 -9.61
CA LEU A 12 60.65 31.94 -8.85
C LEU A 12 61.93 32.22 -8.03
N VAL A 13 61.97 31.99 -6.70
CA VAL A 13 63.22 31.69 -5.97
C VAL A 13 62.96 30.81 -4.73
N ARG A 14 63.68 29.68 -4.66
CA ARG A 14 63.93 28.79 -3.49
C ARG A 14 65.12 29.29 -2.66
N ARG A 15 65.21 28.89 -1.38
CA ARG A 15 66.42 28.52 -0.55
C ARG A 15 65.98 28.50 0.94
N ARG A 16 66.52 27.76 1.93
CA ARG A 16 67.49 26.65 2.21
C ARG A 16 67.29 26.37 3.75
N VAL A 17 67.07 25.15 4.25
CA VAL A 17 68.01 24.09 4.72
C VAL A 17 69.12 24.55 5.69
N ALA A 18 69.09 24.13 6.98
CA ALA A 18 70.01 23.15 7.63
C ALA A 18 70.30 23.36 9.15
N ALA A 19 70.32 22.24 9.91
CA ALA A 19 71.45 21.70 10.72
C ALA A 19 71.34 21.51 12.27
N GLY A 20 71.76 20.29 12.71
CA GLY A 20 72.37 19.91 14.02
C GLY A 20 71.54 18.92 14.87
N ALA A 21 71.74 17.59 14.98
CA ALA A 21 72.86 16.74 15.48
C ALA A 21 73.18 16.98 16.99
N THR A 22 73.39 16.04 17.93
CA THR A 22 73.54 14.56 18.05
C THR A 22 73.68 14.22 19.56
N ALA A 23 73.24 13.05 20.04
CA ALA A 23 73.91 12.33 21.15
C ALA A 23 73.44 10.86 21.23
N ALA A 24 74.40 9.95 21.42
CA ALA A 24 74.25 8.49 21.47
C ALA A 24 74.46 7.97 22.90
N PHE A 25 73.81 6.85 23.27
CA PHE A 25 74.30 5.93 24.31
C PHE A 25 73.90 4.47 24.00
N LEU A 26 74.80 3.57 24.40
CA LEU A 26 74.88 2.14 24.10
C LEU A 26 73.77 1.27 24.73
N GLY A 27 73.34 0.26 23.96
CA GLY A 27 73.25 -1.17 24.30
C GLY A 27 72.52 -1.64 25.58
N LEU A 28 71.50 -2.49 25.40
CA LEU A 28 71.47 -3.87 25.92
C LEU A 28 70.30 -4.63 25.27
N GLY A 29 70.54 -5.86 24.83
CA GLY A 29 69.52 -6.70 24.21
C GLY A 29 68.54 -7.27 25.23
N VAL A 30 67.25 -7.21 24.90
CA VAL A 30 66.23 -8.16 25.35
C VAL A 30 65.33 -8.45 24.15
N VAL A 31 65.33 -9.71 23.70
CA VAL A 31 64.32 -10.24 22.79
C VAL A 31 63.01 -10.29 23.58
N ALA A 32 62.17 -9.27 23.41
CA ALA A 32 60.77 -9.33 23.80
C ALA A 32 59.96 -9.54 22.53
N THR A 33 59.36 -10.72 22.41
CA THR A 33 58.30 -11.04 21.46
C THR A 33 57.29 -9.90 21.42
N VAL A 34 57.23 -9.18 20.30
CA VAL A 34 56.12 -8.26 20.03
C VAL A 34 54.90 -9.15 19.81
N GLY A 35 54.19 -9.45 20.90
CA GLY A 35 52.80 -9.85 20.80
C GLY A 35 52.08 -8.71 20.10
N SER A 36 51.60 -8.98 18.89
CA SER A 36 50.69 -8.10 18.18
C SER A 36 49.52 -7.83 19.12
N LEU A 37 49.55 -6.70 19.82
CA LEU A 37 48.35 -6.15 20.43
C LEU A 37 47.47 -5.79 19.24
N ALA A 38 46.62 -6.74 18.83
CA ALA A 38 45.47 -6.43 18.03
C ALA A 38 44.72 -5.39 18.85
N ALA A 39 44.75 -4.13 18.37
CA ALA A 39 43.77 -3.15 18.81
C ALA A 39 42.41 -3.85 18.70
N PRO A 40 41.56 -3.80 19.74
CA PRO A 40 40.23 -4.36 19.60
C PRO A 40 39.66 -3.73 18.34
N ALA A 41 39.23 -4.56 17.40
CA ALA A 41 38.47 -4.08 16.26
C ALA A 41 37.32 -3.29 16.87
N SER A 42 37.35 -1.97 16.73
CA SER A 42 36.20 -1.14 17.07
C SER A 42 35.04 -1.79 16.35
N ALA A 43 34.06 -2.30 17.11
CA ALA A 43 32.79 -2.66 16.51
C ALA A 43 32.36 -1.43 15.70
N ALA A 44 32.16 -1.59 14.39
CA ALA A 44 31.63 -0.51 13.58
C ALA A 44 30.33 -0.09 14.24
N GLU A 45 30.20 1.21 14.52
CA GLU A 45 29.00 1.75 15.17
C GLU A 45 27.79 1.40 14.29
N SER A 46 26.76 0.78 14.88
CA SER A 46 25.56 0.37 14.16
C SER A 46 24.92 1.58 13.49
N ALA A 47 24.66 1.49 12.18
CA ALA A 47 24.04 2.58 11.43
C ALA A 47 22.65 2.88 11.98
N THR A 48 22.34 4.14 12.23
CA THR A 48 20.99 4.57 12.58
C THR A 48 20.13 4.65 11.32
N LEU A 49 18.95 4.05 11.35
CA LEU A 49 18.01 4.00 10.23
C LEU A 49 16.76 4.84 10.56
N THR A 50 16.43 5.82 9.72
CA THR A 50 15.33 6.77 9.96
C THR A 50 14.56 7.08 8.67
N GLY A 51 13.44 7.78 8.78
CA GLY A 51 12.68 8.24 7.60
C GLY A 51 12.16 7.10 6.72
N ILE A 52 11.85 5.95 7.31
CA ILE A 52 11.39 4.77 6.56
C ILE A 52 9.97 5.04 6.04
N ILE A 53 9.78 4.89 4.74
CA ILE A 53 8.49 5.06 4.06
C ILE A 53 8.27 3.98 3.01
N LEU A 54 7.04 3.49 2.92
CA LEU A 54 6.57 2.56 1.91
C LEU A 54 5.91 3.35 0.77
N GLY A 55 6.42 3.23 -0.44
CA GLY A 55 5.90 3.87 -1.64
C GLY A 55 5.22 2.90 -2.60
N VAL A 56 4.48 3.46 -3.56
CA VAL A 56 3.93 2.71 -4.68
C VAL A 56 5.03 2.12 -5.57
N GLY A 57 4.83 0.88 -6.02
CA GLY A 57 5.62 0.29 -7.11
C GLY A 57 5.01 0.61 -8.47
N SER A 58 5.56 0.05 -9.56
CA SER A 58 5.01 0.26 -10.90
C SER A 58 3.62 -0.38 -11.10
N ASN A 59 3.30 -1.39 -10.28
CA ASN A 59 2.01 -2.07 -10.18
C ASN A 59 1.82 -2.71 -8.80
N GLU A 60 0.71 -3.42 -8.59
CA GLU A 60 0.28 -4.02 -7.32
C GLU A 60 1.27 -5.06 -6.81
N SER A 61 2.00 -5.73 -7.70
CA SER A 61 3.02 -6.73 -7.38
C SER A 61 4.34 -6.13 -6.88
N GLN A 62 4.44 -4.80 -6.81
CA GLN A 62 5.64 -4.08 -6.41
C GLN A 62 5.37 -3.04 -5.33
N ARG A 63 6.37 -2.78 -4.50
CA ARG A 63 6.40 -1.64 -3.56
C ARG A 63 7.81 -1.05 -3.55
N THR A 64 7.93 0.23 -3.27
CA THR A 64 9.23 0.84 -3.00
C THR A 64 9.37 1.09 -1.51
N VAL A 65 10.60 1.04 -1.00
CA VAL A 65 10.91 1.44 0.37
C VAL A 65 12.08 2.40 0.32
N THR A 66 11.96 3.55 0.99
CA THR A 66 13.02 4.55 1.10
C THR A 66 13.31 4.83 2.57
N TRP A 67 14.58 5.08 2.90
CA TRP A 67 15.02 5.42 4.26
C TRP A 67 16.37 6.13 4.26
N TYR A 68 16.72 6.76 5.37
CA TYR A 68 18.05 7.29 5.65
C TYR A 68 18.86 6.32 6.51
N SER A 69 20.17 6.31 6.28
CA SER A 69 21.19 5.59 7.05
C SER A 69 22.28 6.58 7.48
N SER A 70 22.74 6.48 8.73
CA SER A 70 23.88 7.28 9.21
C SER A 70 25.23 6.84 8.65
N ALA A 71 25.33 5.65 8.05
CA ALA A 71 26.56 5.08 7.51
C ALA A 71 26.42 4.57 6.07
N ASP A 72 27.52 4.63 5.31
CA ASP A 72 27.60 4.17 3.92
C ASP A 72 27.86 2.67 3.83
N THR A 73 26.89 1.86 4.23
CA THR A 73 26.99 0.40 4.13
C THR A 73 26.02 -0.14 3.09
N ALA A 74 26.34 -1.32 2.56
CA ALA A 74 25.40 -2.09 1.76
C ALA A 74 24.21 -2.48 2.65
N GLN A 75 23.00 -2.17 2.19
CA GLN A 75 21.77 -2.41 2.91
C GLN A 75 20.74 -3.03 1.98
N LYS A 76 19.66 -3.54 2.56
CA LYS A 76 18.62 -4.27 1.86
C LYS A 76 17.30 -4.16 2.60
N VAL A 77 16.22 -4.47 1.90
CA VAL A 77 14.94 -4.83 2.49
C VAL A 77 14.91 -6.35 2.64
N GLN A 78 14.52 -6.86 3.81
CA GLN A 78 14.14 -8.26 3.99
C GLN A 78 12.62 -8.34 4.10
N LEU A 79 12.02 -9.29 3.39
CA LEU A 79 10.57 -9.45 3.28
C LEU A 79 10.17 -10.90 3.56
N ALA A 80 9.07 -11.12 4.26
CA ALA A 80 8.43 -12.42 4.35
C ALA A 80 6.90 -12.26 4.44
N PRO A 81 6.11 -13.25 3.99
CA PRO A 81 4.72 -13.35 4.41
C PRO A 81 4.64 -13.30 5.94
N THR A 82 3.76 -12.46 6.49
CA THR A 82 3.68 -12.22 7.94
C THR A 82 3.46 -13.50 8.72
N ALA A 83 2.70 -14.45 8.17
CA ALA A 83 2.46 -15.77 8.77
C ALA A 83 3.74 -16.62 8.96
N GLN A 84 4.85 -16.28 8.28
CA GLN A 84 6.13 -16.97 8.40
C GLN A 84 7.09 -16.27 9.38
N VAL A 85 6.75 -15.06 9.85
CA VAL A 85 7.55 -14.35 10.86
C VAL A 85 7.11 -14.81 12.25
N ALA A 86 8.03 -15.41 13.00
CA ALA A 86 7.75 -15.96 14.34
C ALA A 86 8.59 -15.22 15.37
N ASN A 87 7.95 -14.66 16.41
CA ASN A 87 8.61 -13.90 17.48
C ASN A 87 9.50 -12.75 16.97
N GLY A 88 9.13 -12.13 15.84
CA GLY A 88 9.90 -11.05 15.21
C GLY A 88 11.08 -11.51 14.34
N GLU A 89 11.32 -12.81 14.24
CA GLU A 89 12.37 -13.38 13.41
C GLU A 89 11.84 -13.77 12.03
N PHE A 90 12.59 -13.36 11.00
CA PHE A 90 12.32 -13.69 9.61
C PHE A 90 12.90 -15.07 9.27
N PRO A 91 12.28 -15.83 8.34
CA PRO A 91 12.84 -17.07 7.83
C PRO A 91 14.26 -16.89 7.28
N ALA A 92 15.11 -17.91 7.41
CA ALA A 92 16.49 -17.85 6.95
C ALA A 92 16.61 -17.66 5.42
N ASP A 93 15.60 -18.10 4.68
CA ASP A 93 15.45 -17.98 3.23
C ASP A 93 14.51 -16.83 2.81
N ALA A 94 14.19 -15.92 3.73
CA ALA A 94 13.37 -14.75 3.44
C ALA A 94 13.97 -13.93 2.29
N PRO A 95 13.19 -13.60 1.24
CA PRO A 95 13.67 -12.78 0.13
C PRO A 95 14.27 -11.46 0.61
N THR A 96 15.35 -11.05 -0.06
CA THR A 96 15.98 -9.75 0.16
C THR A 96 16.09 -8.95 -1.13
N PHE A 97 15.94 -7.64 -1.02
CA PHE A 97 16.04 -6.70 -2.13
C PHE A 97 17.14 -5.69 -1.80
N ASP A 98 18.21 -5.68 -2.58
CA ASP A 98 19.36 -4.81 -2.32
C ASP A 98 18.99 -3.34 -2.51
N ALA A 99 19.49 -2.51 -1.60
CA ALA A 99 19.26 -1.08 -1.62
C ALA A 99 20.30 -0.37 -2.50
N THR A 100 19.84 0.63 -3.25
CA THR A 100 20.68 1.62 -3.92
C THR A 100 20.52 2.98 -3.24
N GLY A 101 21.43 3.91 -3.49
CA GLY A 101 21.37 5.25 -2.89
C GLY A 101 22.73 5.95 -2.87
N ALA A 102 22.77 7.13 -2.28
CA ALA A 102 23.95 7.97 -2.25
C ALA A 102 24.03 8.78 -0.95
N ALA A 103 25.12 9.52 -0.77
CA ALA A 103 25.23 10.51 0.30
C ALA A 103 24.12 11.56 0.18
N ASN A 104 23.59 11.99 1.33
CA ASN A 104 22.63 13.09 1.35
C ASN A 104 23.31 14.41 1.02
N ILE A 105 22.68 15.17 0.14
CA ILE A 105 23.12 16.50 -0.30
C ILE A 105 22.21 17.59 0.29
N ALA A 106 20.95 17.28 0.62
CA ALA A 106 20.03 18.22 1.27
C ALA A 106 20.45 18.55 2.71
N THR A 107 21.12 17.62 3.37
CA THR A 107 21.50 17.67 4.78
C THR A 107 22.99 17.47 4.96
N SER A 108 23.58 18.02 6.03
CA SER A 108 24.94 17.69 6.40
C SER A 108 25.00 16.30 7.04
N GLY A 109 25.29 15.27 6.24
CA GLY A 109 25.58 13.91 6.69
C GLY A 109 24.47 12.88 6.42
N GLY A 110 24.84 11.60 6.50
CA GLY A 110 23.98 10.46 6.21
C GLY A 110 23.87 10.10 4.74
N PHE A 111 23.11 9.04 4.47
CA PHE A 111 22.94 8.46 3.16
C PHE A 111 21.49 8.04 2.95
N ASN A 112 20.91 8.34 1.80
CA ASN A 112 19.61 7.81 1.40
C ASN A 112 19.80 6.40 0.86
N ARG A 113 18.76 5.59 1.05
CA ARG A 113 18.66 4.21 0.58
C ARG A 113 17.26 3.98 0.06
N HIS A 114 17.17 3.27 -1.03
CA HIS A 114 15.92 2.84 -1.61
C HIS A 114 16.03 1.44 -2.19
N ALA A 115 14.95 0.67 -2.10
CA ALA A 115 14.85 -0.63 -2.73
C ALA A 115 13.45 -0.84 -3.30
N THR A 116 13.35 -1.60 -4.39
CA THR A 116 12.07 -2.03 -4.96
C THR A 116 11.83 -3.49 -4.61
N ILE A 117 10.76 -3.72 -3.86
CA ILE A 117 10.21 -5.04 -3.59
C ILE A 117 9.43 -5.46 -4.84
N THR A 118 9.66 -6.68 -5.32
CA THR A 118 8.99 -7.26 -6.48
C THR A 118 8.46 -8.66 -6.18
N GLY A 119 7.56 -9.17 -7.03
CA GLY A 119 7.01 -10.52 -6.91
C GLY A 119 6.04 -10.69 -5.74
N LEU A 120 5.39 -9.60 -5.30
CA LEU A 120 4.33 -9.67 -4.30
C LEU A 120 3.15 -10.45 -4.87
N LYS A 121 2.50 -11.24 -4.00
CA LYS A 121 1.29 -11.98 -4.32
C LYS A 121 0.07 -11.21 -3.83
N GLU A 122 -1.05 -11.40 -4.50
CA GLU A 122 -2.35 -10.86 -4.07
C GLU A 122 -2.77 -11.42 -2.69
N ASP A 123 -3.70 -10.71 -2.02
CA ASP A 123 -4.27 -11.04 -0.70
C ASP A 123 -3.25 -11.57 0.34
N THR A 124 -2.07 -10.96 0.39
CA THR A 124 -0.97 -11.43 1.24
C THR A 124 -0.53 -10.33 2.20
N ALA A 125 -0.58 -10.63 3.50
CA ALA A 125 0.06 -9.80 4.51
C ALA A 125 1.57 -10.06 4.52
N TYR A 126 2.37 -9.01 4.40
CA TYR A 126 3.83 -9.05 4.41
C TYR A 126 4.39 -8.28 5.59
N SER A 127 5.44 -8.83 6.17
CA SER A 127 6.31 -8.14 7.12
C SER A 127 7.63 -7.82 6.42
N TYR A 128 8.17 -6.63 6.67
CA TYR A 128 9.46 -6.21 6.11
C TYR A 128 10.29 -5.43 7.12
N ARG A 129 11.61 -5.42 6.93
CA ARG A 129 12.56 -4.58 7.67
C ARG A 129 13.69 -4.12 6.75
N VAL A 130 14.32 -3.01 7.07
CA VAL A 130 15.43 -2.44 6.28
C VAL A 130 16.71 -2.43 7.08
N GLY A 131 17.86 -2.48 6.40
CA GLY A 131 19.17 -2.41 7.05
C GLY A 131 20.14 -3.46 6.53
N SER A 132 20.94 -4.01 7.43
CA SER A 132 21.96 -5.02 7.12
C SER A 132 22.01 -6.08 8.22
N GLU A 133 22.74 -7.19 7.97
CA GLU A 133 22.92 -8.22 8.99
C GLU A 133 23.46 -7.64 10.31
N GLY A 134 22.83 -8.02 11.42
CA GLY A 134 23.14 -7.50 12.76
C GLY A 134 22.69 -6.05 13.03
N ASN A 135 22.10 -5.35 12.06
CA ASN A 135 21.61 -3.98 12.20
C ASN A 135 20.36 -3.74 11.34
N TRP A 136 19.23 -4.28 11.81
CA TRP A 136 17.93 -4.15 11.17
C TRP A 136 17.07 -3.09 11.87
N SER A 137 16.22 -2.41 11.11
CA SER A 137 15.12 -1.63 11.66
C SER A 137 14.13 -2.53 12.42
N PRO A 138 13.19 -1.95 13.20
CA PRO A 138 11.95 -2.64 13.55
C PRO A 138 11.27 -3.22 12.30
N ALA A 139 10.51 -4.29 12.49
CA ALA A 139 9.68 -4.86 11.45
C ALA A 139 8.40 -4.03 11.28
N TYR A 140 8.06 -3.73 10.04
CA TYR A 140 6.82 -3.09 9.63
C TYR A 140 6.01 -4.08 8.78
N SER A 141 4.73 -3.80 8.55
CA SER A 141 3.87 -4.70 7.77
C SER A 141 2.94 -3.94 6.85
N PHE A 142 2.70 -4.48 5.67
CA PHE A 142 1.66 -4.04 4.75
C PHE A 142 0.88 -5.24 4.22
N LYS A 143 -0.28 -5.00 3.61
CA LYS A 143 -1.09 -6.05 3.01
C LYS A 143 -1.36 -5.72 1.54
N THR A 144 -1.06 -6.65 0.64
CA THR A 144 -1.60 -6.63 -0.72
C THR A 144 -3.03 -7.11 -0.72
N GLN A 145 -3.88 -6.53 -1.57
CA GLN A 145 -5.25 -6.99 -1.80
C GLN A 145 -5.29 -7.84 -3.08
N ASP A 146 -6.50 -8.18 -3.56
CA ASP A 146 -6.69 -8.63 -4.95
C ASP A 146 -6.04 -7.63 -5.90
N PHE A 147 -5.39 -8.10 -6.96
CA PHE A 147 -4.74 -7.24 -7.95
C PHE A 147 -5.70 -6.67 -9.01
N GLU A 148 -6.99 -6.94 -8.86
CA GLU A 148 -8.04 -6.47 -9.77
C GLU A 148 -9.26 -6.00 -8.97
N GLY A 149 -10.21 -5.39 -9.68
CA GLY A 149 -11.50 -5.02 -9.12
C GLY A 149 -11.52 -3.66 -8.39
N ASN A 150 -12.64 -3.43 -7.71
CA ASN A 150 -12.92 -2.16 -7.04
C ASN A 150 -11.95 -1.93 -5.88
N TYR A 151 -11.55 -0.68 -5.68
CA TYR A 151 -10.74 -0.29 -4.53
C TYR A 151 -10.96 1.19 -4.19
N ASP A 152 -10.47 1.60 -3.02
CA ASP A 152 -10.48 2.98 -2.58
C ASP A 152 -9.04 3.48 -2.42
N PHE A 153 -8.78 4.72 -2.80
CA PHE A 153 -7.54 5.43 -2.42
C PHE A 153 -7.87 6.75 -1.75
N LEU A 154 -6.93 7.24 -0.94
CA LEU A 154 -7.09 8.48 -0.17
C LEU A 154 -6.09 9.51 -0.68
N PHE A 155 -6.56 10.74 -0.90
CA PHE A 155 -5.78 11.86 -1.37
C PHE A 155 -5.69 12.94 -0.27
N PHE A 156 -4.48 13.47 -0.06
CA PHE A 156 -4.18 14.43 1.00
C PHE A 156 -3.52 15.68 0.41
N GLY A 157 -4.18 16.83 0.49
CA GLY A 157 -3.61 18.12 0.12
C GLY A 157 -2.72 18.69 1.23
N ASP A 158 -1.58 19.22 0.84
CA ASP A 158 -0.76 20.18 1.60
C ASP A 158 -0.65 19.91 3.13
N PRO A 159 -0.04 18.78 3.55
CA PRO A 159 0.38 18.63 4.94
C PRO A 159 1.32 19.77 5.37
N GLN A 160 2.22 20.20 4.49
CA GLN A 160 3.11 21.35 4.60
C GLN A 160 3.61 21.60 6.03
N ILE A 161 4.29 20.58 6.57
CA ILE A 161 4.72 20.58 7.96
C ILE A 161 5.70 21.74 8.19
N GLY A 162 5.38 22.61 9.15
CA GLY A 162 6.12 23.81 9.49
C GLY A 162 5.44 25.11 9.08
N SER A 163 4.38 25.07 8.26
CA SER A 163 3.74 26.27 7.72
C SER A 163 3.08 27.14 8.79
N SER A 164 2.54 26.52 9.85
CA SER A 164 1.98 27.28 10.98
C SER A 164 3.07 27.94 11.84
N GLY A 165 4.33 27.58 11.62
CA GLY A 165 5.46 27.88 12.49
C GLY A 165 5.54 26.97 13.73
N ASP A 166 4.72 25.92 13.84
CA ASP A 166 4.87 24.84 14.84
C ASP A 166 4.92 23.47 14.16
N VAL A 167 6.13 22.93 14.06
CA VAL A 167 6.39 21.63 13.43
C VAL A 167 5.70 20.48 14.15
N ALA A 168 5.58 20.56 15.49
CA ALA A 168 5.01 19.49 16.28
C ALA A 168 3.48 19.43 16.13
N GLU A 169 2.81 20.59 16.17
CA GLU A 169 1.36 20.66 15.97
C GLU A 169 0.96 20.31 14.53
N ASP A 170 1.69 20.80 13.52
CA ASP A 170 1.46 20.43 12.12
C ASP A 170 1.60 18.92 11.91
N GLY A 171 2.66 18.33 12.49
CA GLY A 171 2.91 16.88 12.43
C GLY A 171 1.82 16.09 13.14
N ALA A 172 1.36 16.56 14.31
CA ALA A 172 0.25 15.95 15.03
C ALA A 172 -1.07 16.02 14.24
N GLY A 173 -1.34 17.15 13.58
CA GLY A 173 -2.50 17.33 12.72
C GLY A 173 -2.52 16.38 11.52
N PHE A 174 -1.37 16.19 10.85
CA PHE A 174 -1.28 15.23 9.75
C PHE A 174 -1.38 13.78 10.22
N ALA A 175 -0.70 13.42 11.32
CA ALA A 175 -0.78 12.09 11.89
C ALA A 175 -2.22 11.72 12.32
N ASP A 176 -2.94 12.66 12.93
CA ASP A 176 -4.35 12.50 13.29
C ASP A 176 -5.23 12.35 12.04
N THR A 177 -5.00 13.13 10.99
CA THR A 177 -5.71 12.97 9.71
C THR A 177 -5.51 11.57 9.11
N LEU A 178 -4.27 11.05 9.09
CA LEU A 178 -4.01 9.68 8.65
C LEU A 178 -4.75 8.64 9.50
N ASN A 179 -4.76 8.81 10.82
CA ASN A 179 -5.44 7.90 11.74
C ASN A 179 -6.95 7.88 11.51
N VAL A 180 -7.58 9.05 11.45
CA VAL A 180 -9.02 9.19 11.19
C VAL A 180 -9.39 8.62 9.82
N ALA A 181 -8.67 9.01 8.78
CA ALA A 181 -8.99 8.64 7.41
C ALA A 181 -8.88 7.11 7.21
N LEU A 182 -7.83 6.48 7.75
CA LEU A 182 -7.61 5.04 7.63
C LEU A 182 -8.47 4.22 8.60
N ALA A 183 -8.86 4.77 9.76
CA ALA A 183 -9.85 4.12 10.62
C ALA A 183 -11.23 4.07 9.95
N ALA A 184 -11.62 5.13 9.25
CA ALA A 184 -12.87 5.18 8.49
C ALA A 184 -12.80 4.38 7.18
N ASN A 185 -11.60 4.16 6.63
CA ASN A 185 -11.37 3.50 5.35
C ASN A 185 -10.32 2.39 5.48
N PRO A 186 -10.61 1.32 6.25
CA PRO A 186 -9.63 0.26 6.53
C PRO A 186 -9.18 -0.51 5.27
N ASN A 187 -9.99 -0.45 4.20
CA ASN A 187 -9.72 -1.09 2.92
C ASN A 187 -9.09 -0.15 1.88
N ALA A 188 -8.70 1.08 2.26
CA ALA A 188 -7.95 1.94 1.36
C ALA A 188 -6.64 1.27 0.97
N GLU A 189 -6.32 1.24 -0.33
CA GLU A 189 -5.15 0.52 -0.83
C GLU A 189 -3.93 1.42 -1.05
N LEU A 190 -4.16 2.72 -1.29
CA LEU A 190 -3.14 3.71 -1.59
C LEU A 190 -3.39 5.02 -0.83
N LEU A 191 -2.30 5.74 -0.55
CA LEU A 191 -2.31 7.14 -0.12
C LEU A 191 -1.63 7.98 -1.20
N VAL A 192 -2.30 9.04 -1.67
CA VAL A 192 -1.82 9.92 -2.74
C VAL A 192 -1.63 11.33 -2.16
N SER A 193 -0.50 11.95 -2.45
CA SER A 193 -0.17 13.30 -2.02
C SER A 193 -0.63 14.34 -3.04
N GLY A 194 -1.05 15.52 -2.59
CA GLY A 194 -1.17 16.71 -3.42
C GLY A 194 0.11 17.55 -3.54
N GLY A 195 1.23 17.12 -2.92
CA GLY A 195 2.45 17.92 -2.79
C GLY A 195 2.55 18.66 -1.46
N ASP A 196 3.64 19.41 -1.31
CA ASP A 196 4.03 20.18 -0.13
C ASP A 196 3.98 19.34 1.14
N GLN A 197 4.87 18.33 1.22
CA GLN A 197 4.95 17.52 2.44
C GLN A 197 5.50 18.34 3.62
N VAL A 198 6.46 19.23 3.33
CA VAL A 198 7.10 20.10 4.31
C VAL A 198 7.09 21.55 3.84
N GLU A 199 7.15 22.50 4.77
CA GLU A 199 7.20 23.94 4.46
C GLU A 199 8.56 24.37 3.89
N THR A 200 9.66 23.71 4.26
CA THR A 200 11.00 24.07 3.82
C THR A 200 11.75 22.83 3.39
N ALA A 201 11.96 22.69 2.08
CA ALA A 201 12.49 21.50 1.42
C ALA A 201 13.56 20.71 2.20
N ASN A 202 14.60 21.35 2.75
CA ASN A 202 15.72 20.64 3.38
C ASN A 202 15.65 20.60 4.93
N THR A 203 14.54 20.98 5.55
CA THR A 203 14.41 21.01 7.00
C THR A 203 13.99 19.64 7.53
N GLU A 204 14.96 18.84 7.96
CA GLU A 204 14.71 17.45 8.40
C GLU A 204 13.81 17.32 9.62
N THR A 205 13.71 18.33 10.48
CA THR A 205 12.74 18.28 11.59
C THR A 205 11.30 18.28 11.09
N GLN A 206 11.01 18.94 9.96
CA GLN A 206 9.70 18.91 9.30
C GLN A 206 9.48 17.55 8.63
N TRP A 207 10.48 17.00 7.94
CA TRP A 207 10.41 15.64 7.37
C TRP A 207 10.19 14.58 8.45
N ASN A 208 10.90 14.66 9.57
CA ASN A 208 10.73 13.75 10.70
C ASN A 208 9.30 13.79 11.26
N ALA A 209 8.71 14.98 11.34
CA ALA A 209 7.32 15.15 11.79
C ALA A 209 6.30 14.64 10.75
N PHE A 210 6.51 14.90 9.45
CA PHE A 210 5.72 14.32 8.37
C PHE A 210 5.77 12.78 8.39
N LEU A 211 6.97 12.22 8.52
CA LEU A 211 7.26 10.79 8.54
C LEU A 211 7.04 10.15 9.94
N ALA A 212 6.40 10.82 10.90
CA ALA A 212 6.25 10.27 12.24
C ALA A 212 5.25 9.10 12.31
N SER A 213 4.21 9.10 11.46
CA SER A 213 3.11 8.11 11.54
C SER A 213 3.43 6.79 10.85
N ASP A 214 3.45 5.68 11.60
CA ASP A 214 3.66 4.32 11.06
C ASP A 214 2.71 3.93 9.93
N LYS A 215 1.59 4.65 9.72
CA LYS A 215 0.72 4.47 8.55
C LYS A 215 1.47 4.59 7.24
N LEU A 216 2.49 5.45 7.15
CA LEU A 216 3.35 5.59 5.96
C LEU A 216 4.34 4.42 5.77
N ARG A 217 4.43 3.48 6.72
CA ARG A 217 5.11 2.18 6.56
C ARG A 217 4.13 1.03 6.27
N GLN A 218 2.82 1.28 6.39
CA GLN A 218 1.78 0.26 6.26
C GLN A 218 0.99 0.38 4.95
N TYR A 219 0.84 1.60 4.44
CA TYR A 219 0.13 1.92 3.21
C TYR A 219 1.09 2.59 2.22
N PRO A 220 1.06 2.21 0.92
CA PRO A 220 1.94 2.81 -0.07
C PRO A 220 1.57 4.28 -0.32
N TRP A 221 2.57 5.13 -0.25
CA TRP A 221 2.49 6.57 -0.53
C TRP A 221 2.91 6.88 -1.97
N ALA A 222 2.05 7.56 -2.72
CA ALA A 222 2.36 8.16 -4.02
C ALA A 222 2.60 9.67 -3.79
N ALA A 223 3.87 10.08 -3.85
CA ALA A 223 4.28 11.44 -3.55
C ALA A 223 4.24 12.31 -4.82
N THR A 224 3.61 13.48 -4.72
CA THR A 224 3.67 14.55 -5.72
C THR A 224 4.65 15.62 -5.22
N ILE A 225 5.39 16.27 -6.11
CA ILE A 225 6.28 17.39 -5.73
C ILE A 225 5.47 18.69 -5.68
N GLY A 226 5.45 19.36 -4.53
CA GLY A 226 4.98 20.73 -4.38
C GLY A 226 6.08 21.78 -4.44
N ASN A 227 5.72 23.06 -4.41
CA ASN A 227 6.69 24.16 -4.51
C ASN A 227 7.54 24.34 -3.26
N HIS A 228 7.10 23.84 -2.11
CA HIS A 228 7.92 23.80 -0.90
C HIS A 228 8.87 22.59 -0.85
N ASP A 229 8.63 21.57 -1.67
CA ASP A 229 9.49 20.38 -1.78
C ASP A 229 10.66 20.58 -2.76
N VAL A 230 10.50 21.47 -3.76
CA VAL A 230 11.46 21.66 -4.87
C VAL A 230 12.68 22.51 -4.51
N GLY A 231 12.64 23.23 -3.38
CA GLY A 231 13.72 24.10 -2.89
C GLY A 231 15.02 23.37 -2.50
N GLY A 232 15.06 22.04 -2.65
CA GLY A 232 16.14 21.18 -2.21
C GLY A 232 16.10 19.79 -2.84
N LYS A 233 16.98 18.88 -2.40
CA LYS A 233 17.03 17.48 -2.86
C LYS A 233 16.34 16.50 -1.90
N ALA A 234 15.85 16.98 -0.75
CA ALA A 234 15.32 16.11 0.29
C ALA A 234 14.15 15.26 -0.20
N TYR A 235 13.27 15.80 -1.04
CA TYR A 235 12.18 15.03 -1.66
C TYR A 235 12.71 13.79 -2.39
N GLU A 236 13.72 13.94 -3.26
CA GLU A 236 14.30 12.81 -4.01
C GLU A 236 15.11 11.85 -3.12
N GLN A 237 15.46 12.29 -1.90
CA GLN A 237 16.22 11.51 -0.93
C GLN A 237 15.27 10.74 0.02
N HIS A 238 14.09 11.29 0.31
CA HIS A 238 13.03 10.65 1.11
C HIS A 238 12.09 9.78 0.27
N PHE A 239 12.00 10.01 -1.04
CA PHE A 239 11.09 9.26 -1.91
C PHE A 239 11.79 8.64 -3.12
N THR A 240 11.37 7.41 -3.45
CA THR A 240 11.59 6.83 -4.76
C THR A 240 10.24 6.49 -5.40
N THR A 241 10.07 6.91 -6.64
CA THR A 241 8.86 6.77 -7.44
C THR A 241 9.12 5.83 -8.63
N PRO A 242 8.14 5.04 -9.06
CA PRO A 242 8.28 4.11 -10.20
C PRO A 242 8.29 4.88 -11.52
N ASN A 243 8.92 4.33 -12.56
CA ASN A 243 8.88 4.86 -13.94
C ASN A 243 9.12 6.38 -14.07
N THR A 244 9.99 6.94 -13.24
CA THR A 244 10.22 8.39 -13.18
C THR A 244 11.17 8.86 -14.28
N ASP A 245 10.77 9.87 -15.03
CA ASP A 245 11.64 10.62 -15.93
C ASP A 245 12.24 11.81 -15.18
N ARG A 246 13.57 11.75 -14.96
CA ARG A 246 14.35 12.81 -14.30
C ARG A 246 15.21 13.60 -15.29
N THR A 247 14.76 13.77 -16.52
CA THR A 247 15.44 14.63 -17.48
C THR A 247 15.25 16.12 -17.18
N ALA A 248 16.17 16.93 -17.70
CA ALA A 248 16.23 18.38 -17.46
C ALA A 248 14.91 19.15 -17.63
N PRO A 249 14.04 18.84 -18.62
CA PRO A 249 12.79 19.57 -18.83
C PRO A 249 11.80 19.58 -17.67
N TYR A 250 11.93 18.67 -16.70
CA TYR A 250 11.02 18.54 -15.54
C TYR A 250 11.59 19.12 -14.24
N TYR A 251 12.75 19.78 -14.32
CA TYR A 251 13.34 20.51 -13.20
C TYR A 251 13.09 22.00 -13.38
N ASP A 252 12.74 22.70 -12.31
CA ASP A 252 12.51 24.16 -12.32
C ASP A 252 13.79 24.94 -12.67
N ASN A 253 14.97 24.38 -12.34
CA ASN A 253 16.28 24.92 -12.67
C ASN A 253 16.88 24.36 -13.97
N GLY A 254 16.18 23.44 -14.66
CA GLY A 254 16.65 22.77 -15.86
C GLY A 254 17.89 21.88 -15.67
N ASN A 255 18.24 21.50 -14.44
CA ASN A 255 19.44 20.73 -14.14
C ASN A 255 19.16 19.58 -13.15
N PRO A 256 19.03 18.32 -13.64
CA PRO A 256 18.79 17.16 -12.79
C PRO A 256 19.90 16.88 -11.77
N ALA A 257 21.14 17.25 -12.11
CA ALA A 257 22.31 17.11 -11.25
C ALA A 257 22.47 18.28 -10.25
N GLY A 258 21.56 19.26 -10.28
CA GLY A 258 21.55 20.40 -9.37
C GLY A 258 21.07 20.03 -7.97
N THR A 259 20.75 21.05 -7.17
CA THR A 259 20.32 20.90 -5.76
C THR A 259 18.80 20.90 -5.58
N LYS A 260 18.03 20.88 -6.67
CA LYS A 260 16.56 20.91 -6.65
C LYS A 260 16.00 19.59 -7.12
N SER A 261 14.84 19.22 -6.59
CA SER A 261 14.11 18.02 -6.97
C SER A 261 13.29 18.22 -8.25
N GLY A 262 12.95 17.12 -8.92
CA GLY A 262 12.05 17.16 -10.07
C GLY A 262 11.79 15.80 -10.70
N GLY A 263 11.10 15.84 -11.84
CA GLY A 263 10.71 14.66 -12.62
C GLY A 263 9.22 14.35 -12.58
N ASP A 264 8.76 13.69 -13.63
CA ASP A 264 7.39 13.19 -13.78
C ASP A 264 7.41 11.66 -13.69
N TYR A 265 6.34 11.05 -13.21
CA TYR A 265 6.29 9.60 -13.08
C TYR A 265 4.89 9.02 -13.32
N TRP A 266 4.82 7.71 -13.50
CA TRP A 266 3.55 7.02 -13.72
C TRP A 266 3.58 5.60 -13.18
N TYR A 267 2.40 5.07 -12.88
CA TYR A 267 2.19 3.68 -12.48
C TYR A 267 0.77 3.25 -12.83
N ILE A 268 0.56 1.95 -12.94
CA ILE A 268 -0.77 1.39 -13.09
C ILE A 268 -1.12 0.71 -11.78
N TYR A 269 -2.24 1.08 -11.18
CA TYR A 269 -2.79 0.37 -10.04
C TYR A 269 -4.24 -0.01 -10.34
N LYS A 270 -4.43 -1.31 -10.51
CA LYS A 270 -5.59 -2.02 -11.03
C LYS A 270 -5.99 -1.43 -12.37
N ASP A 271 -7.25 -1.04 -12.47
CA ASP A 271 -7.82 -0.44 -13.67
C ASP A 271 -7.49 1.07 -13.82
N VAL A 272 -6.50 1.62 -13.12
CA VAL A 272 -6.17 3.06 -13.13
C VAL A 272 -4.73 3.30 -13.54
N LEU A 273 -4.53 4.12 -14.58
CA LEU A 273 -3.26 4.71 -14.93
C LEU A 273 -3.12 6.04 -14.18
N PHE A 274 -2.17 6.08 -13.24
CA PHE A 274 -1.78 7.30 -12.54
C PHE A 274 -0.59 7.94 -13.23
N ILE A 275 -0.69 9.26 -13.45
CA ILE A 275 0.40 10.08 -13.98
C ILE A 275 0.59 11.27 -13.04
N ASP A 276 1.79 11.42 -12.49
CA ASP A 276 2.14 12.45 -11.53
C ASP A 276 3.18 13.39 -12.14
N LEU A 277 2.92 14.70 -12.07
CA LEU A 277 3.74 15.72 -12.72
C LEU A 277 4.38 16.66 -11.70
N ASN A 278 5.67 16.93 -11.88
CA ASN A 278 6.32 18.03 -11.18
C ASN A 278 5.96 19.38 -11.80
N SER A 279 4.80 19.90 -11.41
CA SER A 279 4.29 21.20 -11.88
C SER A 279 5.13 22.44 -11.49
N ASN A 280 6.28 22.27 -10.82
CA ASN A 280 7.23 23.36 -10.54
C ASN A 280 8.09 23.73 -11.75
N SER A 281 8.18 22.85 -12.75
CA SER A 281 8.86 23.20 -13.99
C SER A 281 7.93 24.03 -14.86
N TYR A 282 8.21 25.34 -14.93
CA TYR A 282 7.57 26.26 -15.86
C TYR A 282 8.40 26.36 -17.14
N ASN A 283 7.79 26.86 -18.23
CA ASN A 283 8.50 27.07 -19.49
C ASN A 283 9.78 27.89 -19.27
N SER A 284 10.93 27.24 -19.36
CA SER A 284 12.23 27.84 -19.09
C SER A 284 12.86 28.38 -20.38
N ALA A 285 13.82 29.29 -20.27
CA ALA A 285 14.59 29.78 -21.42
C ALA A 285 15.33 28.68 -22.20
N ASN A 286 15.45 27.47 -21.63
CA ASN A 286 16.13 26.31 -22.22
C ASN A 286 15.15 25.24 -22.74
N GLY A 287 13.86 25.56 -22.85
CA GLY A 287 12.79 24.59 -23.14
C GLY A 287 12.34 23.83 -21.88
N GLY A 288 11.28 23.03 -22.01
CA GLY A 288 10.70 22.26 -20.90
C GLY A 288 9.45 22.87 -20.28
N GLY A 289 9.12 22.45 -19.05
CA GLY A 289 7.91 22.83 -18.33
C GLY A 289 6.63 22.27 -18.95
N ASP A 290 5.55 23.07 -19.01
CA ASP A 290 4.21 22.64 -19.45
C ASP A 290 4.19 21.85 -20.76
N ALA A 291 5.00 22.23 -21.76
CA ALA A 291 5.08 21.49 -23.03
C ALA A 291 5.72 20.10 -22.86
N ALA A 292 6.71 19.96 -21.97
CA ALA A 292 7.30 18.66 -21.64
C ALA A 292 6.32 17.78 -20.86
N HIS A 293 5.60 18.35 -19.88
CA HIS A 293 4.56 17.65 -19.14
C HIS A 293 3.44 17.15 -20.07
N ILE A 294 2.96 17.98 -21.00
CA ILE A 294 1.99 17.58 -22.03
C ILE A 294 2.53 16.44 -22.89
N GLY A 295 3.80 16.53 -23.32
CA GLY A 295 4.47 15.47 -24.07
C GLY A 295 4.53 14.16 -23.29
N PHE A 296 4.91 14.21 -22.02
CA PHE A 296 4.97 13.06 -21.12
C PHE A 296 3.60 12.39 -20.95
N VAL A 297 2.56 13.16 -20.62
CA VAL A 297 1.18 12.66 -20.48
C VAL A 297 0.71 12.04 -21.79
N THR A 298 0.96 12.69 -22.92
CA THR A 298 0.61 12.19 -24.25
C THR A 298 1.28 10.85 -24.53
N ASP A 299 2.58 10.75 -24.28
CA ASP A 299 3.36 9.53 -24.53
C ASP A 299 2.93 8.38 -23.63
N VAL A 300 2.73 8.64 -22.33
CA VAL A 300 2.31 7.62 -21.36
C VAL A 300 0.91 7.12 -21.69
N ILE A 301 -0.06 8.01 -21.95
CA ILE A 301 -1.43 7.60 -22.31
C ILE A 301 -1.47 6.87 -23.66
N ASN A 302 -0.69 7.30 -24.66
CA ASN A 302 -0.63 6.59 -25.94
C ASN A 302 -0.04 5.18 -25.82
N LYS A 303 0.91 4.96 -24.89
CA LYS A 303 1.56 3.66 -24.70
C LYS A 303 0.80 2.74 -23.77
N HIS A 304 0.21 3.29 -22.70
CA HIS A 304 -0.32 2.52 -21.56
C HIS A 304 -1.78 2.81 -21.24
N GLY A 305 -2.41 3.79 -21.90
CA GLY A 305 -3.79 4.18 -21.60
C GLY A 305 -4.85 3.13 -21.97
N ASN A 306 -4.49 2.11 -22.75
CA ASN A 306 -5.32 0.94 -23.04
C ASN A 306 -5.17 -0.20 -22.02
N GLU A 307 -4.22 -0.10 -21.10
CA GLU A 307 -4.02 -1.05 -19.99
C GLU A 307 -4.90 -0.70 -18.77
N ALA A 308 -5.50 0.49 -18.76
CA ALA A 308 -6.34 1.00 -17.67
C ALA A 308 -7.71 1.46 -18.18
N LYS A 309 -8.72 1.42 -17.32
CA LYS A 309 -10.06 1.98 -17.58
C LYS A 309 -10.07 3.48 -17.27
N TRP A 310 -9.40 3.87 -16.20
CA TRP A 310 -9.37 5.23 -15.70
C TRP A 310 -7.98 5.84 -15.87
N LYS A 311 -7.94 7.13 -16.16
CA LYS A 311 -6.73 7.94 -16.23
C LYS A 311 -6.82 9.04 -15.20
N VAL A 312 -5.96 8.99 -14.20
CA VAL A 312 -5.91 9.94 -13.09
C VAL A 312 -4.58 10.68 -13.14
N LEU A 313 -4.64 12.00 -13.22
CA LEU A 313 -3.46 12.85 -13.11
C LEU A 313 -3.37 13.44 -11.70
N THR A 314 -2.15 13.57 -11.18
CA THR A 314 -1.89 14.31 -9.94
C THR A 314 -0.77 15.33 -10.20
N TYR A 315 -0.97 16.57 -9.79
CA TYR A 315 0.09 17.57 -9.79
C TYR A 315 -0.27 18.70 -8.83
N HIS A 316 0.74 19.36 -8.28
CA HIS A 316 0.55 20.23 -7.13
C HIS A 316 -0.29 21.50 -7.40
N HIS A 317 0.10 22.35 -8.36
CA HIS A 317 -0.51 23.68 -8.54
C HIS A 317 -1.98 23.61 -8.97
N ALA A 318 -2.89 24.16 -8.16
CA ALA A 318 -4.34 24.18 -8.40
C ALA A 318 -4.78 25.18 -9.47
N ILE A 319 -4.84 24.73 -10.72
CA ILE A 319 -5.25 25.57 -11.86
C ILE A 319 -6.68 26.10 -11.74
N TYR A 320 -7.53 25.41 -10.96
CA TYR A 320 -8.90 25.79 -10.63
C TYR A 320 -9.06 26.14 -9.14
N SER A 321 -8.07 26.86 -8.62
CA SER A 321 -8.08 27.47 -7.28
C SER A 321 -9.31 28.39 -7.07
N PRO A 322 -10.03 28.27 -5.95
CA PRO A 322 -11.02 29.26 -5.51
C PRO A 322 -10.43 30.40 -4.66
N ALA A 323 -9.19 30.29 -4.21
CA ALA A 323 -8.62 31.17 -3.19
C ALA A 323 -7.47 32.04 -3.74
N ASP A 324 -6.33 32.07 -3.03
CA ASP A 324 -5.22 33.00 -3.26
C ASP A 324 -4.56 32.79 -4.63
N HIS A 325 -4.55 31.56 -5.15
CA HIS A 325 -3.88 31.20 -6.39
C HIS A 325 -4.78 31.28 -7.64
N ALA A 326 -6.03 31.74 -7.50
CA ALA A 326 -7.02 31.72 -8.58
C ALA A 326 -6.58 32.56 -9.80
N LYS A 327 -5.83 33.64 -9.55
CA LYS A 327 -5.48 34.66 -10.56
C LYS A 327 -4.03 34.61 -11.01
N ASP A 328 -3.27 33.63 -10.52
CA ASP A 328 -1.86 33.44 -10.85
C ASP A 328 -1.67 33.24 -12.35
N SER A 329 -0.60 33.86 -12.87
CA SER A 329 -0.36 33.91 -14.31
C SER A 329 -0.12 32.55 -14.92
N ASP A 330 0.55 31.67 -14.20
CA ASP A 330 0.84 30.30 -14.62
C ASP A 330 -0.41 29.41 -14.58
N ASN A 331 -1.26 29.53 -13.56
CA ASN A 331 -2.56 28.87 -13.52
C ASN A 331 -3.44 29.29 -14.71
N LYS A 332 -3.39 30.56 -15.12
CA LYS A 332 -4.11 31.05 -16.32
C LYS A 332 -3.60 30.41 -17.61
N VAL A 333 -2.28 30.24 -17.75
CA VAL A 333 -1.68 29.55 -18.92
C VAL A 333 -2.10 28.09 -18.93
N ARG A 334 -1.94 27.38 -17.81
CA ARG A 334 -2.25 25.96 -17.70
C ARG A 334 -3.73 25.65 -17.89
N ARG A 335 -4.65 26.55 -17.49
CA ARG A 335 -6.10 26.41 -17.77
C ARG A 335 -6.46 26.40 -19.26
N VAL A 336 -5.53 26.76 -20.15
CA VAL A 336 -5.70 26.61 -21.59
C VAL A 336 -5.09 25.29 -22.06
N ASP A 337 -3.80 25.07 -21.81
CA ASP A 337 -3.06 24.00 -22.46
C ASP A 337 -3.33 22.61 -21.85
N PHE A 338 -3.42 22.53 -20.52
CA PHE A 338 -3.63 21.27 -19.80
C PHE A 338 -5.03 20.71 -20.05
N PRO A 339 -6.15 21.43 -19.78
CA PRO A 339 -7.49 20.93 -20.08
C PRO A 339 -7.69 20.57 -21.55
N THR A 340 -7.13 21.34 -22.48
CA THR A 340 -7.20 21.01 -23.91
C THR A 340 -6.55 19.68 -24.23
N THR A 341 -5.40 19.38 -23.62
CA THR A 341 -4.69 18.12 -23.84
C THR A 341 -5.38 16.97 -23.12
N PHE A 342 -5.70 17.16 -21.84
CA PHE A 342 -6.27 16.12 -20.98
C PHE A 342 -7.66 15.67 -21.46
N SER A 343 -8.49 16.60 -21.93
CA SER A 343 -9.76 16.28 -22.59
C SER A 343 -9.59 15.42 -23.84
N LYS A 344 -8.58 15.71 -24.68
CA LYS A 344 -8.29 14.92 -25.90
C LYS A 344 -7.77 13.52 -25.60
N LEU A 345 -7.00 13.37 -24.52
CA LEU A 345 -6.42 12.11 -24.10
C LEU A 345 -7.37 11.26 -23.23
N GLY A 346 -8.57 11.78 -22.94
CA GLY A 346 -9.56 11.07 -22.14
C GLY A 346 -9.08 10.84 -20.70
N VAL A 347 -8.51 11.87 -20.09
CA VAL A 347 -8.26 11.93 -18.64
C VAL A 347 -9.60 12.06 -17.92
N ASP A 348 -9.79 11.32 -16.83
CA ASP A 348 -11.06 11.30 -16.10
C ASP A 348 -11.04 12.24 -14.89
N LEU A 349 -9.94 12.22 -14.14
CA LEU A 349 -9.78 12.95 -12.88
C LEU A 349 -8.39 13.56 -12.78
N VAL A 350 -8.33 14.78 -12.25
CA VAL A 350 -7.12 15.50 -11.90
C VAL A 350 -7.17 15.88 -10.41
N LEU A 351 -6.12 15.55 -9.66
CA LEU A 351 -5.98 15.82 -8.23
C LEU A 351 -4.86 16.82 -7.97
N GLN A 352 -5.13 17.84 -7.13
CA GLN A 352 -4.26 18.99 -6.92
C GLN A 352 -4.24 19.43 -5.44
N GLY A 353 -3.19 20.15 -5.02
CA GLY A 353 -3.04 20.76 -3.70
C GLY A 353 -2.88 22.28 -3.80
N HIS A 354 -1.84 22.84 -3.20
CA HIS A 354 -1.35 24.22 -3.30
C HIS A 354 -2.25 25.32 -2.71
N ASP A 355 -3.57 25.21 -2.88
CA ASP A 355 -4.50 26.31 -2.60
C ASP A 355 -5.11 26.28 -1.20
N HIS A 356 -4.73 25.31 -0.36
CA HIS A 356 -5.17 25.16 1.03
C HIS A 356 -6.66 25.47 1.24
N SER A 357 -7.48 25.05 0.27
CA SER A 357 -8.91 25.23 0.23
C SER A 357 -9.46 24.14 -0.69
N TYR A 358 -10.69 23.71 -0.44
CA TYR A 358 -11.28 22.67 -1.26
C TYR A 358 -11.97 23.28 -2.48
N SER A 359 -11.68 22.72 -3.66
CA SER A 359 -12.52 22.94 -4.83
C SER A 359 -12.77 21.67 -5.61
N ARG A 360 -13.95 21.61 -6.21
CA ARG A 360 -14.30 20.66 -7.26
C ARG A 360 -14.79 21.43 -8.46
N SER A 361 -14.20 21.16 -9.61
CA SER A 361 -14.64 21.76 -10.87
C SER A 361 -15.99 21.19 -11.33
N TYR A 362 -16.64 21.90 -12.25
CA TYR A 362 -17.56 21.24 -13.20
C TYR A 362 -16.78 20.22 -14.03
N LEU A 363 -17.45 19.36 -14.79
CA LEU A 363 -16.75 18.64 -15.85
C LEU A 363 -16.22 19.66 -16.87
N ILE A 364 -14.91 19.67 -17.10
CA ILE A 364 -14.26 20.60 -18.01
C ILE A 364 -13.87 19.88 -19.30
N LYS A 365 -14.20 20.47 -20.44
CA LYS A 365 -13.81 20.02 -21.76
C LYS A 365 -13.10 21.15 -22.50
N ASN A 366 -11.82 20.95 -22.83
CA ASN A 366 -11.00 21.93 -23.56
C ASN A 366 -11.02 23.34 -22.95
N GLY A 367 -10.96 23.43 -21.63
CA GLY A 367 -10.96 24.71 -20.91
C GLY A 367 -12.34 25.37 -20.78
N GLU A 368 -13.44 24.68 -21.08
CA GLU A 368 -14.81 25.16 -20.91
C GLU A 368 -15.64 24.16 -20.11
N LYS A 369 -16.77 24.56 -19.54
CA LYS A 369 -17.72 23.59 -18.98
C LYS A 369 -18.15 22.62 -20.09
N ALA A 370 -18.04 21.32 -19.85
CA ALA A 370 -18.46 20.29 -20.80
C ALA A 370 -19.98 20.37 -21.08
N ASN A 371 -20.76 20.70 -20.05
CA ASN A 371 -22.16 21.03 -20.14
C ASN A 371 -22.42 22.40 -19.46
N PRO A 372 -22.81 23.44 -20.21
CA PRO A 372 -23.15 24.74 -19.63
C PRO A 372 -24.29 24.70 -18.61
N ASP A 373 -25.17 23.70 -18.69
CA ASP A 373 -26.34 23.53 -17.83
C ASP A 373 -26.07 22.62 -16.60
N GLU A 374 -24.84 22.12 -16.43
CA GLU A 374 -24.46 21.36 -15.23
C GLU A 374 -24.69 22.21 -13.98
N GLN A 375 -25.49 21.69 -13.05
CA GLN A 375 -25.88 22.44 -11.86
C GLN A 375 -24.74 22.48 -10.83
N PRO A 376 -24.51 23.62 -10.14
CA PRO A 376 -23.57 23.70 -9.03
C PRO A 376 -23.86 22.62 -7.98
N GLY A 377 -22.83 21.94 -7.49
CA GLY A 377 -22.98 20.89 -6.47
C GLY A 377 -23.70 19.62 -6.93
N ALA A 378 -23.81 19.36 -8.24
CA ALA A 378 -24.39 18.13 -8.76
C ALA A 378 -23.71 16.88 -8.15
N ALA A 379 -24.51 15.95 -7.63
CA ALA A 379 -24.04 14.73 -6.98
C ALA A 379 -23.70 13.62 -7.99
N ASP A 380 -24.23 13.69 -9.20
CA ASP A 380 -23.98 12.79 -10.31
C ASP A 380 -23.65 13.61 -11.56
N VAL A 381 -22.52 13.29 -12.18
CA VAL A 381 -22.05 13.94 -13.40
C VAL A 381 -21.66 12.90 -14.43
N TYR A 382 -21.91 13.19 -15.70
CA TYR A 382 -21.64 12.30 -16.83
C TYR A 382 -20.56 12.93 -17.69
N ALA A 383 -19.35 12.36 -17.65
CA ALA A 383 -18.16 12.96 -18.26
C ALA A 383 -18.39 13.41 -19.71
N GLY A 384 -19.14 12.61 -20.48
CA GLY A 384 -19.27 12.80 -21.93
C GLY A 384 -17.90 12.70 -22.62
N PRO A 385 -17.84 12.88 -23.95
CA PRO A 385 -16.56 12.81 -24.65
C PRO A 385 -15.63 13.95 -24.24
N GLY A 386 -14.60 13.63 -23.46
CA GLY A 386 -13.52 14.53 -23.07
C GLY A 386 -13.79 15.45 -21.88
N GLY A 387 -14.85 15.20 -21.09
CA GLY A 387 -15.05 15.92 -19.83
C GLY A 387 -14.14 15.36 -18.74
N VAL A 388 -13.44 16.25 -18.05
CA VAL A 388 -12.46 15.94 -17.00
C VAL A 388 -12.89 16.60 -15.70
N LEU A 389 -12.84 15.88 -14.58
CA LEU A 389 -13.07 16.44 -13.25
C LEU A 389 -11.72 16.89 -12.65
N TYR A 390 -11.68 18.10 -12.07
CA TYR A 390 -10.53 18.60 -11.32
C TYR A 390 -10.92 18.78 -9.85
N VAL A 391 -10.07 18.33 -8.95
CA VAL A 391 -10.28 18.42 -7.50
C VAL A 391 -9.03 18.93 -6.82
N THR A 392 -9.17 20.01 -6.06
CA THR A 392 -8.13 20.55 -5.19
C THR A 392 -8.41 20.14 -3.75
N GLY A 393 -7.45 19.49 -3.11
CA GLY A 393 -7.51 19.15 -1.69
C GLY A 393 -7.30 20.37 -0.80
N ASN A 394 -7.98 20.39 0.34
CA ASN A 394 -7.66 21.34 1.41
C ASN A 394 -6.44 20.84 2.21
N SER A 395 -5.98 21.61 3.20
CA SER A 395 -4.90 21.19 4.09
C SER A 395 -5.27 19.96 4.93
N ALA A 396 -4.44 18.92 4.82
CA ALA A 396 -4.56 17.67 5.57
C ALA A 396 -3.98 17.77 7.00
N SER A 397 -3.11 18.73 7.28
CA SER A 397 -2.48 18.93 8.60
C SER A 397 -3.11 20.05 9.42
N GLY A 398 -3.81 20.97 8.76
CA GLY A 398 -4.33 22.19 9.35
C GLY A 398 -3.26 23.25 9.59
N SER A 399 -2.09 23.10 8.96
CA SER A 399 -0.97 24.03 9.08
C SER A 399 -1.26 25.40 8.45
N LYS A 400 -2.12 25.43 7.41
CA LYS A 400 -2.44 26.64 6.66
C LYS A 400 -3.75 26.50 5.90
N TYR A 401 -4.43 27.64 5.70
CA TYR A 401 -5.65 27.78 4.92
C TYR A 401 -5.68 29.09 4.15
N TYR A 402 -6.37 29.12 3.00
CA TYR A 402 -6.68 30.35 2.26
C TYR A 402 -8.19 30.59 2.15
N ASP A 403 -8.58 31.86 2.23
CA ASP A 403 -9.95 32.29 2.08
C ASP A 403 -10.36 32.35 0.60
N ILE A 404 -11.60 31.97 0.31
CA ILE A 404 -12.15 32.04 -1.05
C ILE A 404 -12.16 33.49 -1.53
N THR A 405 -11.59 33.73 -2.71
CA THR A 405 -11.53 35.05 -3.33
C THR A 405 -12.67 35.27 -4.31
N LYS A 406 -12.97 36.54 -4.62
CA LYS A 406 -14.07 36.87 -5.55
C LYS A 406 -13.67 36.71 -7.02
N PRO A 407 -14.56 36.15 -7.86
CA PRO A 407 -14.42 36.20 -9.31
C PRO A 407 -14.26 37.64 -9.84
N ASP A 408 -13.62 37.77 -10.99
CA ASP A 408 -13.48 39.04 -11.71
C ASP A 408 -14.29 39.06 -13.02
N THR A 409 -13.95 39.93 -13.96
CA THR A 409 -14.69 40.12 -15.22
C THR A 409 -13.98 39.49 -16.43
N THR A 410 -12.98 38.64 -16.25
CA THR A 410 -12.11 38.13 -17.33
C THR A 410 -12.69 36.94 -18.11
N GLY A 411 -14.01 36.71 -18.00
CA GLY A 411 -14.75 35.70 -18.78
C GLY A 411 -14.85 34.33 -18.11
N THR A 412 -15.66 33.45 -18.70
CA THR A 412 -16.09 32.16 -18.10
C THR A 412 -15.56 30.94 -18.85
N SER A 413 -14.35 31.05 -19.40
CA SER A 413 -13.65 29.97 -20.10
C SER A 413 -12.14 30.16 -20.06
N GLY A 414 -11.41 29.06 -20.23
CA GLY A 414 -9.95 29.00 -20.28
C GLY A 414 -9.29 29.76 -19.12
N ALA A 415 -8.48 30.75 -19.47
CA ALA A 415 -7.77 31.62 -18.54
C ALA A 415 -8.66 32.59 -17.73
N GLY A 416 -9.96 32.68 -18.05
CA GLY A 416 -10.88 33.62 -17.40
C GLY A 416 -11.13 33.27 -15.94
N ASN A 417 -11.31 34.29 -15.11
CA ASN A 417 -11.63 34.19 -13.68
C ASN A 417 -13.03 34.76 -13.38
N GLY A 418 -13.91 34.72 -14.37
CA GLY A 418 -15.28 35.20 -14.30
C GLY A 418 -16.16 34.41 -13.32
N ALA A 419 -17.24 35.06 -12.91
CA ALA A 419 -18.29 34.46 -12.10
C ALA A 419 -19.04 33.37 -12.88
N ASP A 420 -19.45 32.31 -12.20
CA ASP A 420 -20.33 31.28 -12.75
C ASP A 420 -21.73 31.86 -13.02
N PRO A 421 -22.27 31.75 -14.25
CA PRO A 421 -23.63 32.18 -14.56
C PRO A 421 -24.72 31.55 -13.68
N LEU A 422 -24.51 30.33 -13.17
CA LEU A 422 -25.47 29.63 -12.31
C LEU A 422 -25.22 29.85 -10.81
N ASN A 423 -24.05 30.36 -10.43
CA ASN A 423 -23.68 30.66 -9.06
C ASN A 423 -22.70 31.86 -9.01
N PRO A 424 -23.18 33.11 -9.13
CA PRO A 424 -22.33 34.27 -9.38
C PRO A 424 -21.29 34.60 -8.29
N ASP A 425 -21.43 34.03 -7.09
CA ASP A 425 -20.45 34.17 -6.01
C ASP A 425 -19.24 33.23 -6.19
N SER A 426 -19.31 32.30 -7.14
CA SER A 426 -18.29 31.30 -7.43
C SER A 426 -17.58 31.53 -8.76
N TYR A 427 -16.33 31.07 -8.85
CA TYR A 427 -15.60 31.07 -10.11
C TYR A 427 -16.27 30.10 -11.10
N TRP A 428 -16.31 30.47 -12.39
CA TRP A 428 -17.04 29.73 -13.43
C TRP A 428 -16.70 28.25 -13.54
N TYR A 429 -15.47 27.87 -13.17
CA TYR A 429 -14.97 26.51 -13.26
C TYR A 429 -15.34 25.66 -12.05
N ASN A 430 -15.68 26.24 -10.90
CA ASN A 430 -15.92 25.51 -9.66
C ASN A 430 -17.40 25.19 -9.46
N SER A 431 -17.73 23.89 -9.45
CA SER A 431 -19.04 23.38 -9.07
C SER A 431 -19.25 23.47 -7.55
N VAL A 432 -18.17 23.24 -6.79
CA VAL A 432 -18.12 23.42 -5.33
C VAL A 432 -16.83 24.14 -4.95
N GLN A 433 -16.95 25.08 -4.01
CA GLN A 433 -15.84 25.74 -3.34
C GLN A 433 -16.11 25.68 -1.86
N ASN A 434 -15.13 25.28 -1.06
CA ASN A 434 -15.29 25.22 0.38
C ASN A 434 -13.98 25.64 1.07
N GLN A 435 -14.13 26.58 2.00
CA GLN A 435 -13.16 26.81 3.04
C GLN A 435 -13.93 26.93 4.34
N GLU A 436 -13.63 26.04 5.28
CA GLU A 436 -14.21 26.01 6.62
C GLU A 436 -13.15 25.97 7.73
N HIS A 437 -11.87 26.08 7.35
CA HIS A 437 -10.70 26.06 8.24
C HIS A 437 -10.61 24.80 9.12
N VAL A 438 -11.07 23.66 8.57
CA VAL A 438 -10.88 22.34 9.17
C VAL A 438 -10.12 21.43 8.22
N ARG A 439 -9.40 20.47 8.82
CA ARG A 439 -8.64 19.47 8.07
C ARG A 439 -9.58 18.56 7.30
N THR A 440 -9.24 18.26 6.06
CA THR A 440 -9.95 17.28 5.23
C THR A 440 -9.00 16.35 4.50
N TYR A 441 -9.55 15.26 3.98
CA TYR A 441 -8.92 14.42 2.97
C TYR A 441 -9.97 14.04 1.92
N VAL A 442 -9.52 13.67 0.73
CA VAL A 442 -10.40 13.22 -0.34
C VAL A 442 -10.33 11.70 -0.45
N LYS A 443 -11.48 11.04 -0.41
CA LYS A 443 -11.61 9.61 -0.72
C LYS A 443 -12.05 9.46 -2.16
N VAL A 444 -11.31 8.64 -2.92
CA VAL A 444 -11.70 8.25 -4.29
C VAL A 444 -11.99 6.76 -4.32
N GLN A 445 -13.22 6.44 -4.68
CA GLN A 445 -13.72 5.09 -4.84
C GLN A 445 -13.68 4.72 -6.31
N VAL A 446 -12.75 3.85 -6.68
CA VAL A 446 -12.65 3.33 -8.03
C VAL A 446 -13.60 2.15 -8.16
N ARG A 447 -14.59 2.29 -9.03
CA ARG A 447 -15.53 1.22 -9.37
C ARG A 447 -15.41 0.88 -10.84
N ASN A 448 -15.97 -0.24 -11.20
CA ASN A 448 -15.92 -0.75 -12.56
C ASN A 448 -16.61 0.18 -13.59
N ASP A 449 -17.60 0.95 -13.14
CA ASP A 449 -18.49 1.78 -13.97
C ASP A 449 -18.54 3.26 -13.57
N LYS A 450 -17.80 3.67 -12.53
CA LYS A 450 -17.80 5.04 -12.01
C LYS A 450 -16.63 5.32 -11.07
N LEU A 451 -16.35 6.61 -10.87
CA LEU A 451 -15.58 7.10 -9.73
C LEU A 451 -16.53 7.77 -8.73
N VAL A 452 -16.33 7.57 -7.43
CA VAL A 452 -16.99 8.39 -6.40
C VAL A 452 -15.92 9.16 -5.65
N VAL A 453 -16.01 10.49 -5.67
CA VAL A 453 -15.05 11.39 -5.04
C VAL A 453 -15.75 12.09 -3.87
N GLU A 454 -15.19 11.95 -2.67
CA GLU A 454 -15.77 12.45 -1.41
C GLU A 454 -14.71 13.27 -0.68
N ASN A 455 -14.98 14.56 -0.42
CA ASN A 455 -14.17 15.35 0.51
C ASN A 455 -14.72 15.19 1.92
N VAL A 456 -13.88 14.74 2.85
CA VAL A 456 -14.30 14.28 4.17
C VAL A 456 -13.52 15.04 5.24
N ARG A 457 -14.21 15.54 6.26
CA ARG A 457 -13.57 16.15 7.43
C ARG A 457 -12.72 15.12 8.18
N SER A 458 -11.44 15.40 8.37
CA SER A 458 -10.59 14.65 9.31
C SER A 458 -10.47 15.32 10.67
N GLY A 459 -10.85 16.60 10.78
CA GLY A 459 -10.77 17.37 12.02
C GLY A 459 -11.99 18.26 12.25
N THR A 460 -11.87 19.11 13.27
CA THR A 460 -12.80 20.21 13.55
C THR A 460 -11.98 21.50 13.74
N CYS A 461 -12.60 22.57 14.23
CA CYS A 461 -11.86 23.74 14.70
C CYS A 461 -10.99 23.46 15.94
N ALA A 462 -11.30 22.38 16.67
CA ALA A 462 -10.51 21.99 17.83
C ALA A 462 -9.18 21.36 17.42
N ALA A 463 -8.21 21.46 18.33
CA ALA A 463 -6.90 20.85 18.21
C ALA A 463 -6.98 19.33 17.92
N PRO A 464 -6.07 18.77 17.11
CA PRO A 464 -5.00 19.49 16.42
C PRO A 464 -5.54 20.24 15.19
N ASN A 465 -5.27 21.54 15.09
CA ASN A 465 -5.56 22.43 13.97
C ASN A 465 -4.72 23.71 14.13
N SER A 466 -3.43 23.61 13.87
CA SER A 466 -2.42 24.59 14.27
C SER A 466 -2.66 26.00 13.71
N SER A 467 -3.16 26.12 12.48
CA SER A 467 -3.53 27.43 11.90
C SER A 467 -4.61 28.12 12.76
N VAL A 468 -5.64 27.38 13.18
CA VAL A 468 -6.73 27.90 14.03
C VAL A 468 -6.25 28.16 15.45
N GLU A 469 -5.44 27.25 16.03
CA GLU A 469 -4.83 27.41 17.36
C GLU A 469 -3.96 28.68 17.45
N LYS A 470 -3.36 29.09 16.32
CA LYS A 470 -2.54 30.31 16.19
C LYS A 470 -3.29 31.56 15.74
N GLY A 471 -4.62 31.52 15.77
CA GLY A 471 -5.45 32.71 15.62
C GLY A 471 -6.11 32.87 14.25
N ASN A 472 -6.04 31.86 13.38
CA ASN A 472 -6.99 31.79 12.26
C ASN A 472 -8.40 31.49 12.80
N TRP A 473 -9.41 31.95 12.09
CA TRP A 473 -10.81 31.85 12.51
C TRP A 473 -11.46 30.60 11.93
N CYS A 474 -12.38 29.97 12.66
CA CYS A 474 -13.08 28.75 12.21
C CYS A 474 -14.57 28.86 12.54
N ASN A 475 -15.22 29.85 11.93
CA ASN A 475 -16.65 30.16 12.16
C ASN A 475 -17.53 29.97 10.90
N ASN A 476 -16.91 29.64 9.78
CA ASN A 476 -17.50 29.23 8.50
C ASN A 476 -17.86 27.74 8.45
N THR A 477 -17.53 26.97 9.50
CA THR A 477 -18.02 25.60 9.67
C THR A 477 -19.50 25.61 10.08
N THR A 478 -20.32 24.81 9.39
CA THR A 478 -21.68 24.51 9.85
C THR A 478 -21.66 23.94 11.27
N GLU A 479 -22.50 24.47 12.15
CA GLU A 479 -22.58 24.06 13.56
C GLU A 479 -22.89 22.56 13.68
N GLY A 480 -22.15 21.86 14.54
CA GLY A 480 -22.42 20.46 14.88
C GLY A 480 -21.93 19.39 13.88
N GLN A 481 -21.15 19.75 12.86
CA GLN A 481 -20.58 18.77 11.91
C GLN A 481 -19.34 18.05 12.49
N PRO A 482 -19.42 16.74 12.83
CA PRO A 482 -18.31 16.00 13.40
C PRO A 482 -17.24 15.61 12.37
N VAL A 483 -16.10 15.11 12.87
CA VAL A 483 -15.12 14.35 12.08
C VAL A 483 -15.83 13.22 11.31
N GLY A 484 -15.45 13.01 10.05
CA GLY A 484 -16.07 12.04 9.14
C GLY A 484 -17.27 12.58 8.35
N SER A 485 -17.71 13.82 8.60
CA SER A 485 -18.78 14.44 7.80
C SER A 485 -18.30 14.76 6.38
N LEU A 486 -19.21 14.62 5.41
CA LEU A 486 -18.95 14.98 4.02
C LEU A 486 -19.01 16.50 3.85
N VAL A 487 -17.98 17.05 3.23
CA VAL A 487 -17.96 18.43 2.74
C VAL A 487 -18.52 18.49 1.32
N ASP A 488 -18.17 17.50 0.50
CA ASP A 488 -18.67 17.36 -0.87
C ASP A 488 -18.63 15.89 -1.29
N LYS A 489 -19.49 15.53 -2.26
CA LYS A 489 -19.54 14.22 -2.88
C LYS A 489 -20.02 14.33 -4.31
N VAL A 490 -19.29 13.68 -5.21
CA VAL A 490 -19.70 13.52 -6.62
C VAL A 490 -19.48 12.08 -7.08
N THR A 491 -20.40 11.59 -7.89
CA THR A 491 -20.26 10.36 -8.66
C THR A 491 -20.02 10.73 -10.12
N VAL A 492 -18.86 10.34 -10.66
CA VAL A 492 -18.47 10.56 -12.05
C VAL A 492 -18.74 9.29 -12.84
N HIS A 493 -19.66 9.38 -13.80
CA HIS A 493 -19.97 8.30 -14.73
C HIS A 493 -19.10 8.48 -16.00
N PRO A 494 -18.36 7.44 -16.42
CA PRO A 494 -17.45 7.52 -17.55
C PRO A 494 -18.24 7.63 -18.85
N TYR A 495 -17.59 8.17 -19.87
CA TYR A 495 -18.15 8.18 -21.20
C TYR A 495 -17.86 6.88 -21.95
N ASN A 496 -18.90 6.09 -22.21
CA ASN A 496 -18.81 4.81 -22.90
C ASN A 496 -19.06 4.89 -24.42
N GLY A 497 -18.87 6.07 -25.03
CA GLY A 497 -19.21 6.32 -26.43
C GLY A 497 -20.69 6.62 -26.66
N ASP A 498 -21.07 6.81 -27.93
CA ASP A 498 -22.46 7.07 -28.34
C ASP A 498 -23.34 5.79 -28.43
N GLY A 499 -22.73 4.62 -28.20
CA GLY A 499 -23.39 3.32 -28.28
C GLY A 499 -23.96 2.84 -26.94
N GLN A 500 -24.84 1.82 -26.98
CA GLN A 500 -25.32 1.16 -25.76
C GLN A 500 -24.28 0.14 -25.29
N ALA A 501 -23.56 0.46 -24.20
CA ALA A 501 -22.68 -0.48 -23.55
C ALA A 501 -23.48 -1.50 -22.73
N LEU A 502 -23.17 -2.79 -22.89
CA LEU A 502 -23.66 -3.87 -22.04
C LEU A 502 -22.53 -4.28 -21.10
N GLN A 503 -22.75 -4.12 -19.80
CA GLN A 503 -21.79 -4.52 -18.79
C GLN A 503 -22.30 -5.75 -18.04
N VAL A 504 -21.43 -6.76 -17.91
CA VAL A 504 -21.61 -7.87 -16.99
C VAL A 504 -20.41 -7.88 -16.05
N ASN A 505 -20.68 -7.71 -14.76
CA ASN A 505 -19.64 -7.91 -13.75
C ASN A 505 -19.48 -9.40 -13.53
N VAL A 506 -18.38 -9.96 -14.02
CA VAL A 506 -17.94 -11.31 -13.67
C VAL A 506 -16.98 -11.15 -12.50
N PRO A 507 -17.37 -11.51 -11.27
CA PRO A 507 -16.48 -11.36 -10.11
C PRO A 507 -15.24 -12.25 -10.26
N ASN A 508 -14.14 -11.85 -9.63
CA ASN A 508 -13.00 -12.74 -9.43
C ASN A 508 -13.49 -13.97 -8.66
N VAL A 509 -13.41 -15.11 -9.33
CA VAL A 509 -13.87 -16.35 -8.75
C VAL A 509 -12.75 -16.79 -7.81
N ALA A 510 -13.03 -16.76 -6.51
CA ALA A 510 -12.12 -17.27 -5.49
C ALA A 510 -11.52 -18.62 -5.95
N PRO A 511 -10.26 -18.94 -5.58
CA PRO A 511 -9.54 -20.15 -6.04
C PRO A 511 -10.27 -21.50 -5.83
N GLY A 512 -11.39 -21.49 -5.10
CA GLY A 512 -12.09 -22.65 -4.60
C GLY A 512 -11.35 -23.20 -3.38
N GLU A 513 -12.09 -23.78 -2.47
CA GLU A 513 -11.60 -24.37 -1.22
C GLU A 513 -11.80 -25.89 -1.23
N PHE A 514 -10.87 -26.60 -0.62
CA PHE A 514 -11.09 -27.97 -0.17
C PHE A 514 -11.19 -27.98 1.34
N GLY A 515 -12.35 -28.40 1.82
CA GLY A 515 -12.67 -28.45 3.23
C GLY A 515 -13.39 -29.73 3.57
N TRP A 516 -13.40 -30.07 4.84
CA TRP A 516 -14.21 -31.15 5.37
C TRP A 516 -14.80 -30.76 6.72
N THR A 517 -15.97 -31.30 7.04
CA THR A 517 -16.65 -31.11 8.31
C THR A 517 -17.34 -32.41 8.73
N ILE A 518 -17.64 -32.54 10.03
CA ILE A 518 -18.57 -33.57 10.51
C ILE A 518 -19.98 -33.04 10.21
N ASP A 519 -20.76 -33.81 9.45
CA ASP A 519 -22.11 -33.43 9.02
C ASP A 519 -23.07 -33.51 10.22
N GLY A 520 -23.46 -32.34 10.75
CA GLY A 520 -24.36 -32.22 11.89
C GLY A 520 -23.64 -32.00 13.24
N TYR A 521 -24.19 -32.58 14.32
CA TYR A 521 -23.67 -32.41 15.68
C TYR A 521 -22.49 -33.35 15.95
N ASN A 522 -21.34 -32.80 16.37
CA ASN A 522 -20.17 -33.58 16.77
C ASN A 522 -20.33 -34.17 18.18
N GLY A 523 -21.28 -35.10 18.32
CA GLY A 523 -21.55 -35.84 19.56
C GLY A 523 -20.74 -37.13 19.70
N LEU A 524 -20.86 -37.77 20.86
CA LEU A 524 -20.29 -39.10 21.10
C LEU A 524 -20.85 -40.11 20.08
N VAL A 525 -19.96 -40.80 19.36
CA VAL A 525 -20.32 -42.00 18.59
C VAL A 525 -20.50 -43.14 19.57
N ASP A 526 -21.76 -43.47 19.87
CA ASP A 526 -22.12 -44.55 20.78
C ASP A 526 -22.24 -45.89 20.01
N LEU A 527 -21.39 -46.85 20.36
CA LEU A 527 -21.43 -48.21 19.82
C LEU A 527 -22.46 -49.11 20.54
N GLY A 528 -23.16 -48.56 21.55
CA GLY A 528 -24.09 -49.28 22.40
C GLY A 528 -23.40 -50.18 23.42
N THR A 529 -24.18 -51.09 24.01
CA THR A 529 -23.67 -52.07 24.98
C THR A 529 -23.14 -53.30 24.24
N ALA A 530 -21.85 -53.61 24.43
CA ALA A 530 -21.23 -54.79 23.84
C ALA A 530 -21.88 -56.09 24.35
N LYS A 531 -22.09 -57.04 23.44
CA LYS A 531 -22.70 -58.34 23.74
C LYS A 531 -21.66 -59.44 23.68
N GLU A 532 -21.72 -60.36 24.62
CA GLU A 532 -20.86 -61.53 24.63
C GLU A 532 -21.23 -62.47 23.48
N THR A 533 -20.23 -62.90 22.72
CA THR A 533 -20.37 -63.84 21.61
C THR A 533 -19.67 -65.16 21.99
N ASN A 534 -20.45 -66.22 22.21
CA ASN A 534 -19.98 -67.58 22.45
C ASN A 534 -18.95 -67.78 23.59
N GLY A 535 -18.83 -66.82 24.53
CA GLY A 535 -17.85 -66.87 25.63
C GLY A 535 -16.40 -66.63 25.22
N ASP A 536 -16.17 -65.95 24.08
CA ASP A 536 -14.84 -65.65 23.52
C ASP A 536 -14.52 -64.14 23.63
N HIS A 537 -15.41 -63.29 23.11
CA HIS A 537 -15.24 -61.84 23.12
C HIS A 537 -16.57 -61.10 23.21
N PHE A 538 -16.50 -59.81 23.49
CA PHE A 538 -17.64 -58.90 23.42
C PHE A 538 -17.63 -58.14 22.09
N GLU A 539 -18.78 -58.05 21.44
CA GLU A 539 -18.96 -57.33 20.16
C GLU A 539 -19.89 -56.12 20.32
N ALA A 540 -19.50 -55.01 19.70
CA ALA A 540 -20.33 -53.82 19.55
C ALA A 540 -20.16 -53.25 18.14
N SER A 541 -21.24 -52.65 17.62
CA SER A 541 -21.22 -52.02 16.30
C SER A 541 -21.90 -50.66 16.34
N GLY A 542 -21.46 -49.78 15.45
CA GLY A 542 -22.00 -48.44 15.35
C GLY A 542 -21.57 -47.79 14.05
N LYS A 543 -21.87 -46.50 13.89
CA LYS A 543 -21.55 -45.73 12.70
C LYS A 543 -20.92 -44.40 13.11
N ILE A 544 -19.87 -43.98 12.41
CA ILE A 544 -19.37 -42.63 12.61
C ILE A 544 -20.39 -41.59 12.13
N ASN A 545 -20.33 -40.39 12.70
CA ASN A 545 -21.01 -39.25 12.11
C ASN A 545 -20.46 -39.03 10.68
N PRO A 546 -21.30 -38.78 9.67
CA PRO A 546 -20.83 -38.61 8.31
C PRO A 546 -19.84 -37.46 8.20
N ILE A 547 -18.82 -37.62 7.35
CA ILE A 547 -17.86 -36.58 7.01
C ILE A 547 -18.29 -35.95 5.69
N LEU A 548 -18.70 -34.69 5.73
CA LEU A 548 -18.95 -33.89 4.54
C LEU A 548 -17.61 -33.38 4.02
N VAL A 549 -17.23 -33.84 2.83
CA VAL A 549 -16.10 -33.31 2.06
C VAL A 549 -16.66 -32.33 1.05
N SER A 550 -16.06 -31.14 0.92
CA SER A 550 -16.39 -30.14 -0.09
C SER A 550 -15.13 -29.79 -0.85
N ASP A 551 -15.14 -29.98 -2.17
CA ASP A 551 -14.05 -29.52 -3.04
C ASP A 551 -14.61 -28.64 -4.16
N SER A 552 -14.27 -27.37 -4.08
CA SER A 552 -14.61 -26.35 -5.08
C SER A 552 -13.40 -25.85 -5.87
N ARG A 553 -12.21 -26.41 -5.62
CA ARG A 553 -10.94 -25.95 -6.21
C ARG A 553 -10.89 -26.16 -7.70
N ARG A 554 -10.21 -25.23 -8.38
CA ARG A 554 -10.05 -25.30 -9.83
C ARG A 554 -9.01 -26.31 -10.30
N SER A 555 -7.98 -26.57 -9.49
CA SER A 555 -6.89 -27.49 -9.79
C SER A 555 -7.34 -28.94 -9.97
N LEU A 556 -8.51 -29.30 -9.40
CA LEU A 556 -9.00 -30.69 -9.32
C LEU A 556 -7.92 -31.64 -8.76
N ALA A 557 -7.11 -31.09 -7.84
CA ALA A 557 -6.03 -31.80 -7.18
C ALA A 557 -6.59 -32.99 -6.39
N PRO A 558 -5.90 -34.15 -6.38
CA PRO A 558 -6.37 -35.29 -5.62
C PRO A 558 -6.47 -34.95 -4.13
N TRP A 559 -7.37 -35.64 -3.46
CA TRP A 559 -7.55 -35.52 -2.01
C TRP A 559 -7.82 -36.88 -1.39
N SER A 560 -7.49 -37.01 -0.11
CA SER A 560 -7.80 -38.20 0.69
C SER A 560 -8.18 -37.83 2.11
N ILE A 561 -9.15 -38.55 2.66
CA ILE A 561 -9.53 -38.53 4.07
C ILE A 561 -9.11 -39.87 4.66
N SER A 562 -8.46 -39.81 5.82
CA SER A 562 -8.05 -40.97 6.61
C SER A 562 -8.36 -40.74 8.08
N ALA A 563 -8.41 -41.80 8.88
CA ALA A 563 -8.53 -41.68 10.31
C ALA A 563 -7.78 -42.78 11.07
N ASN A 564 -7.50 -42.50 12.35
CA ASN A 564 -7.02 -43.47 13.32
C ASN A 564 -7.67 -43.25 14.69
N VAL A 565 -7.62 -44.26 15.55
CA VAL A 565 -8.25 -44.28 16.87
C VAL A 565 -7.19 -44.51 17.95
N SER A 566 -7.27 -43.72 19.03
CA SER A 566 -6.46 -43.94 20.23
C SER A 566 -6.86 -45.22 20.96
N ASP A 567 -6.05 -45.68 21.90
CA ASP A 567 -6.50 -46.74 22.81
C ASP A 567 -7.77 -46.32 23.58
N PHE A 568 -8.62 -47.30 23.84
CA PHE A 568 -9.86 -47.16 24.59
C PHE A 568 -9.56 -47.15 26.08
N LYS A 569 -10.04 -46.14 26.82
CA LYS A 569 -9.73 -45.95 28.24
C LYS A 569 -10.98 -45.79 29.11
N ASP A 570 -10.96 -46.39 30.29
CA ASP A 570 -11.89 -46.17 31.40
C ASP A 570 -11.08 -46.06 32.70
N ALA A 571 -10.88 -44.81 33.18
CA ALA A 571 -9.91 -44.49 34.22
C ALA A 571 -8.53 -45.10 33.92
N ASP A 572 -8.02 -46.01 34.77
CA ASP A 572 -6.72 -46.67 34.60
C ASP A 572 -6.77 -47.93 33.72
N LYS A 573 -7.96 -48.35 33.28
CA LYS A 573 -8.14 -49.53 32.43
C LYS A 573 -8.02 -49.13 30.96
N THR A 574 -7.37 -49.96 30.15
CA THR A 574 -7.19 -49.70 28.72
C THR A 574 -7.24 -50.96 27.88
N PHE A 575 -7.65 -50.84 26.62
CA PHE A 575 -7.39 -51.84 25.58
C PHE A 575 -7.12 -51.16 24.24
N SER A 576 -6.46 -51.87 23.31
CA SER A 576 -5.92 -51.24 22.11
C SER A 576 -7.00 -50.79 21.12
N GLY A 577 -6.79 -49.63 20.50
CA GLY A 577 -7.56 -49.17 19.35
C GLY A 577 -7.46 -50.10 18.13
N ALA A 578 -6.49 -51.02 18.10
CA ALA A 578 -6.33 -52.01 17.04
C ALA A 578 -7.50 -52.99 16.96
N ASN A 579 -8.25 -53.14 18.05
CA ASN A 579 -9.43 -53.98 18.13
C ASN A 579 -10.67 -53.39 17.43
N LEU A 580 -10.58 -52.15 16.93
CA LEU A 580 -11.62 -51.53 16.14
C LEU A 580 -11.28 -51.65 14.65
N GLY A 581 -12.17 -52.28 13.90
CA GLY A 581 -12.20 -52.28 12.45
C GLY A 581 -13.27 -51.32 11.91
N TRP A 582 -13.24 -51.09 10.60
CA TRP A 582 -14.30 -50.33 9.95
C TRP A 582 -14.54 -50.73 8.49
N THR A 583 -15.72 -50.41 7.98
CA THR A 583 -16.07 -50.55 6.56
C THR A 583 -16.49 -49.19 6.02
N PRO A 584 -15.59 -48.46 5.32
CA PRO A 584 -15.92 -47.18 4.71
C PRO A 584 -16.94 -47.30 3.57
N TYR A 585 -17.79 -46.29 3.43
CA TYR A 585 -18.74 -46.16 2.32
C TYR A 585 -19.03 -44.67 1.99
N VAL A 586 -19.54 -44.43 0.79
CA VAL A 586 -20.04 -43.12 0.36
C VAL A 586 -21.54 -43.08 0.61
N LEU A 587 -21.99 -42.19 1.50
CA LEU A 587 -23.42 -41.96 1.78
C LEU A 587 -24.08 -41.14 0.68
N ASP A 588 -23.39 -40.08 0.23
CA ASP A 588 -23.85 -39.18 -0.81
C ASP A 588 -22.72 -38.90 -1.79
N GLY A 589 -23.00 -39.15 -3.06
CA GLY A 589 -22.01 -39.16 -4.14
C GLY A 589 -21.77 -37.77 -4.70
N GLY A 590 -20.50 -37.37 -4.73
CA GLY A 590 -20.04 -36.12 -5.34
C GLY A 590 -18.54 -35.97 -5.14
N ALA A 591 -17.95 -34.85 -5.57
CA ALA A 591 -16.50 -34.61 -5.47
C ALA A 591 -15.59 -35.72 -6.05
N GLY A 592 -16.11 -36.63 -6.88
CA GLY A 592 -15.46 -37.87 -7.33
C GLY A 592 -14.99 -38.80 -6.20
N ALA A 593 -15.65 -38.74 -5.04
CA ALA A 593 -15.30 -39.52 -3.87
C ALA A 593 -15.45 -41.04 -4.10
N THR A 594 -14.45 -41.79 -3.64
CA THR A 594 -14.43 -43.25 -3.61
C THR A 594 -14.12 -43.72 -2.19
N ALA A 595 -14.84 -44.74 -1.71
CA ALA A 595 -14.61 -45.32 -0.40
C ALA A 595 -13.31 -46.13 -0.40
N ALA A 596 -12.57 -46.09 0.70
CA ALA A 596 -11.41 -46.93 0.90
C ALA A 596 -11.81 -48.39 1.20
N LYS A 597 -10.82 -49.30 1.19
CA LYS A 597 -11.05 -50.72 1.47
C LYS A 597 -11.44 -50.95 2.95
N PRO A 598 -12.30 -51.94 3.25
CA PRO A 598 -12.60 -52.34 4.62
C PRO A 598 -11.33 -52.75 5.38
N VAL A 599 -11.30 -52.46 6.68
CA VAL A 599 -10.22 -52.85 7.59
C VAL A 599 -10.84 -53.69 8.70
N ALA A 600 -10.39 -54.94 8.82
CA ALA A 600 -10.85 -55.84 9.86
C ALA A 600 -10.38 -55.37 11.25
N SER A 601 -11.13 -55.76 12.29
CA SER A 601 -10.65 -55.66 13.67
C SER A 601 -9.39 -56.51 13.85
N GLY A 602 -8.37 -55.93 14.48
CA GLY A 602 -7.12 -56.62 14.83
C GLY A 602 -7.31 -57.79 15.80
N TYR A 603 -8.49 -57.95 16.40
CA TYR A 603 -8.84 -59.15 17.15
C TYR A 603 -8.88 -60.40 16.27
N VAL A 604 -9.31 -60.26 15.01
CA VAL A 604 -9.55 -61.39 14.10
C VAL A 604 -8.27 -61.87 13.43
N ASP A 605 -7.36 -60.95 13.07
CA ASP A 605 -6.18 -61.23 12.25
C ASP A 605 -4.85 -60.86 12.91
N HIS A 606 -4.88 -60.45 14.18
CA HIS A 606 -3.73 -59.85 14.89
C HIS A 606 -3.13 -58.62 14.18
N GLY A 607 -3.91 -57.97 13.33
CA GLY A 607 -3.56 -56.74 12.64
C GLY A 607 -3.64 -55.50 13.54
N GLN A 608 -3.39 -54.34 12.96
CA GLN A 608 -3.38 -53.06 13.68
C GLN A 608 -4.72 -52.32 13.67
N GLY A 609 -5.76 -52.88 13.05
CA GLY A 609 -7.08 -52.24 12.91
C GLY A 609 -6.99 -50.73 12.60
N LEU A 610 -7.65 -49.92 13.43
CA LEU A 610 -7.61 -48.46 13.40
C LEU A 610 -6.59 -47.81 14.36
N SER A 611 -5.68 -48.55 15.01
CA SER A 611 -4.64 -47.92 15.85
C SER A 611 -3.61 -47.10 15.06
N VAL A 612 -3.67 -47.16 13.74
CA VAL A 612 -2.85 -46.43 12.77
C VAL A 612 -3.74 -45.88 11.66
N SER A 613 -3.25 -44.89 10.91
CA SER A 613 -4.07 -44.24 9.88
C SER A 613 -4.54 -45.21 8.79
N ARG A 614 -5.84 -45.18 8.50
CA ARG A 614 -6.52 -45.93 7.44
C ARG A 614 -7.37 -44.99 6.61
N GLY A 615 -7.42 -45.23 5.30
CA GLY A 615 -8.25 -44.43 4.40
C GLY A 615 -9.73 -44.58 4.72
N LEU A 616 -10.47 -43.46 4.64
CA LEU A 616 -11.93 -43.39 4.68
C LEU A 616 -12.46 -43.22 3.24
N GLY A 617 -11.89 -42.27 2.50
CA GLY A 617 -12.22 -42.07 1.09
C GLY A 617 -11.27 -41.10 0.39
N SER A 618 -11.30 -41.09 -0.93
CA SER A 618 -10.40 -40.28 -1.76
C SER A 618 -11.01 -39.90 -3.10
N ALA A 619 -10.48 -38.88 -3.75
CA ALA A 619 -10.69 -38.62 -5.17
C ALA A 619 -9.36 -38.45 -5.92
N VAL A 620 -9.37 -38.84 -7.18
CA VAL A 620 -8.22 -38.76 -8.09
C VAL A 620 -8.13 -37.39 -8.77
N GLN A 621 -6.97 -37.07 -9.34
CA GLN A 621 -6.79 -35.87 -10.16
C GLN A 621 -7.89 -35.75 -11.23
N GLY A 622 -8.47 -34.56 -11.39
CA GLY A 622 -9.50 -34.30 -12.39
C GLY A 622 -10.91 -34.73 -11.99
N HIS A 623 -11.14 -35.04 -10.71
CA HIS A 623 -12.48 -35.39 -10.21
C HIS A 623 -13.50 -34.26 -10.41
N PRO A 624 -14.81 -34.57 -10.52
CA PRO A 624 -15.85 -33.54 -10.52
C PRO A 624 -15.82 -32.74 -9.22
N ARG A 625 -16.09 -31.43 -9.27
CA ARG A 625 -16.25 -30.57 -8.08
C ARG A 625 -17.58 -30.86 -7.38
N GLY A 626 -17.69 -30.54 -6.10
CA GLY A 626 -18.92 -30.66 -5.33
C GLY A 626 -18.70 -31.15 -3.90
N GLY A 627 -19.78 -31.59 -3.25
CA GLY A 627 -19.74 -32.18 -1.91
C GLY A 627 -19.92 -33.70 -1.97
N ALA A 628 -19.32 -34.42 -1.02
CA ALA A 628 -19.54 -35.85 -0.81
C ALA A 628 -19.69 -36.15 0.68
N LYS A 629 -20.53 -37.12 1.04
CA LYS A 629 -20.64 -37.59 2.42
C LYS A 629 -20.01 -38.96 2.56
N LEU A 630 -18.98 -39.06 3.37
CA LEU A 630 -18.30 -40.30 3.70
C LEU A 630 -18.78 -40.81 5.06
N GLY A 631 -18.86 -42.13 5.22
CA GLY A 631 -19.12 -42.75 6.51
C GLY A 631 -18.44 -44.09 6.61
N ALA A 632 -18.54 -44.71 7.77
CA ALA A 632 -18.01 -46.04 8.00
C ALA A 632 -18.82 -46.75 9.08
N ASP A 633 -19.06 -48.04 8.85
CA ASP A 633 -19.59 -48.94 9.87
C ASP A 633 -18.41 -49.39 10.74
N LEU A 634 -18.58 -49.31 12.05
CA LEU A 634 -17.58 -49.66 13.05
C LEU A 634 -17.83 -51.08 13.57
N ASP A 635 -16.76 -51.87 13.65
CA ASP A 635 -16.76 -53.24 14.17
C ASP A 635 -15.74 -53.35 15.31
N LEU A 636 -16.23 -53.37 16.56
CA LEU A 636 -15.40 -53.45 17.75
C LEU A 636 -15.49 -54.84 18.37
N LYS A 637 -14.34 -55.48 18.58
CA LYS A 637 -14.21 -56.76 19.27
C LYS A 637 -13.31 -56.64 20.49
N ILE A 638 -13.85 -56.87 21.67
CA ILE A 638 -13.16 -56.68 22.94
C ILE A 638 -12.86 -58.05 23.54
N PRO A 639 -11.58 -58.39 23.81
CA PRO A 639 -11.24 -59.64 24.49
C PRO A 639 -12.00 -59.79 25.82
N ASP A 640 -12.43 -61.00 26.16
CA ASP A 640 -13.10 -61.31 27.44
C ASP A 640 -12.25 -60.97 28.69
N SER A 641 -10.94 -60.94 28.54
CA SER A 641 -9.96 -60.53 29.56
C SER A 641 -10.02 -59.04 29.92
N VAL A 642 -10.71 -58.20 29.14
CA VAL A 642 -10.87 -56.77 29.43
C VAL A 642 -11.87 -56.58 30.58
N ALA A 643 -11.46 -55.82 31.60
CA ALA A 643 -12.31 -55.54 32.75
C ALA A 643 -13.59 -54.76 32.37
N LYS A 644 -14.70 -54.98 33.08
CA LYS A 644 -15.95 -54.23 32.87
C LYS A 644 -15.74 -52.73 33.12
N GLY A 645 -16.27 -51.89 32.24
CA GLY A 645 -16.04 -50.44 32.28
C GLY A 645 -16.71 -49.63 31.17
N GLY A 646 -16.72 -48.31 31.31
CA GLY A 646 -17.23 -47.36 30.32
C GLY A 646 -16.10 -46.73 29.51
N TYR A 647 -15.67 -47.39 28.45
CA TYR A 647 -14.47 -47.01 27.70
C TYR A 647 -14.73 -45.90 26.67
N ARG A 648 -13.76 -44.97 26.52
CA ARG A 648 -13.76 -43.91 25.50
C ARG A 648 -12.45 -43.87 24.73
N ALA A 649 -12.51 -43.49 23.46
CA ALA A 649 -11.36 -43.26 22.59
C ALA A 649 -11.56 -42.00 21.75
N THR A 650 -10.47 -41.47 21.18
CA THR A 650 -10.50 -40.33 20.25
C THR A 650 -10.27 -40.84 18.83
N LEU A 651 -11.16 -40.48 17.91
CA LEU A 651 -11.00 -40.66 16.46
C LEU A 651 -10.35 -39.40 15.88
N THR A 652 -9.14 -39.51 15.36
CA THR A 652 -8.45 -38.42 14.68
C THR A 652 -8.64 -38.55 13.18
N VAL A 653 -9.23 -37.54 12.55
CA VAL A 653 -9.46 -37.49 11.10
C VAL A 653 -8.44 -36.56 10.45
N THR A 654 -7.79 -37.04 9.40
CA THR A 654 -6.78 -36.30 8.65
C THR A 654 -7.21 -36.18 7.19
N ALA A 655 -7.24 -34.95 6.70
CA ALA A 655 -7.43 -34.65 5.28
C ALA A 655 -6.10 -34.23 4.66
N LEU A 656 -5.77 -34.83 3.52
CA LEU A 656 -4.60 -34.47 2.72
C LEU A 656 -5.07 -34.03 1.34
N SER A 657 -4.45 -32.97 0.84
CA SER A 657 -4.50 -32.64 -0.58
C SER A 657 -3.14 -32.18 -1.06
N SER A 658 -2.79 -32.58 -2.27
CA SER A 658 -1.49 -32.38 -2.91
C SER A 658 -1.63 -31.71 -4.26
#